data_AF-A0A1Y1WSV3-F1
#
_entry.id   AF-A0A1Y1WSV3-F1
#
_cell.length_a   1.000
_cell.length_b   1.000
_cell.length_c   1.000
_cell.angle_alpha   90.00
_cell.angle_beta   90.00
_cell.angle_gamma   90.00
#
_symmetry.space_group_name_H-M   'P 1'
#
loop_
_entity.id
_entity.type
_entity.pdbx_description
1 polymer ?
#
loop_
_entity_poly.entity_id
_entity_poly.type
_entity_poly.pdbx_seq_one_letter_code
_entity_poly.pdbx_strand_id
1 'polypeptide(L)'
;MTDSSKSQWSQIVPDSASAGEILAMVQIFNDCFRARTDAWNILQGSEAKFSSFFTRVLTLALPKHKGDDIEVRKEALIFLINCFQSLENPTIRAECMRIASLSIWNCVASPVRREAEFKSVPQLKKFWRHLEKKFNAADDATKERLSFDRKWLSNLLAGFVDILDSIPEEGEVSIHSVSYCERFLEFLIDLEAQLPTRRYFNTLLDDHNIVVSCTLSALAHRPDCTRFQQLLNMLKFYSRFEINDQTGSALTDSEMTDLHSKRLLELQRVAFSSFQSQLSPLALANIGAIERRVDLERHFDKLSDEELIRLCQILGLRTQKVNKDGENVSRKFLIEILVSRYEKRTSQIDAVNAMPLYPDENLLFDEHLEQTESYTGNEVLPLPKLNLQFLTIHDYLLRNFNLFRLESAYEIRQDIEDAVKRLAPKLIFPERTTEFTGWARMAIPIETFSIVDVEKPNLGEKKPAKVAADVTFNISRYTPSIRDEWSSLRQHDILFLLTLQATKESHAKYEAGKSFKQHFGLKYVRGCEVSAILGQDGKPVDEFMDPEAKQEFLEAKTRTIRVMLDPNQYQADIDRFSAKKGRMFTKRSTYCYAGIPKKTTSRGSWRRCVILCKASWSCLTGCTTSSWDTETLAAPTIPTCPTPPNPLISETRSSTMPMSKSRSRTRRLFLRRISLSLCLHHT
;
A
#
# COMPACT_ATOMS: atom_id res chain seq x y z
N MET A 1 3.06 23.80 -18.47
CA MET A 1 4.07 24.88 -18.57
C MET A 1 3.51 26.18 -19.14
N THR A 2 3.78 27.32 -18.49
CA THR A 2 3.46 28.68 -18.97
C THR A 2 4.46 29.14 -20.04
N ASP A 3 4.13 30.13 -20.86
CA ASP A 3 5.07 30.63 -21.89
C ASP A 3 6.34 31.25 -21.30
N SER A 4 6.26 31.79 -20.07
CA SER A 4 7.43 32.23 -19.29
C SER A 4 8.39 31.07 -18.98
N SER A 5 7.88 29.92 -18.52
CA SER A 5 8.71 28.74 -18.26
C SER A 5 9.37 28.18 -19.53
N LYS A 6 8.71 28.30 -20.69
CA LYS A 6 9.30 27.92 -21.97
C LYS A 6 10.46 28.82 -22.38
N SER A 7 10.31 30.12 -22.13
CA SER A 7 11.37 31.10 -22.35
C SER A 7 12.60 30.86 -21.46
N GLN A 8 12.38 30.47 -20.19
CA GLN A 8 13.49 30.16 -19.29
C GLN A 8 14.27 28.91 -19.74
N TRP A 9 13.58 27.85 -20.17
CA TRP A 9 14.27 26.68 -20.73
C TRP A 9 15.00 27.00 -22.03
N SER A 10 14.51 27.90 -22.89
CA SER A 10 15.25 28.24 -24.12
C SER A 10 16.53 29.00 -23.81
N GLN A 11 16.51 29.88 -22.80
CA GLN A 11 17.64 30.73 -22.41
C GLN A 11 18.73 30.03 -21.58
N ILE A 12 18.38 29.03 -20.75
CA ILE A 12 19.35 28.39 -19.86
C ILE A 12 20.43 27.65 -20.66
N VAL A 13 21.70 27.81 -20.29
CA VAL A 13 22.82 27.02 -20.85
C VAL A 13 23.38 26.18 -19.71
N PRO A 14 23.06 24.86 -19.63
CA PRO A 14 23.30 24.08 -18.42
C PRO A 14 24.77 23.99 -17.97
N ASP A 15 25.72 23.99 -18.90
CA ASP A 15 27.15 23.89 -18.59
C ASP A 15 27.70 25.16 -17.90
N SER A 16 27.15 26.33 -18.22
CA SER A 16 27.57 27.62 -17.64
C SER A 16 26.62 28.15 -16.56
N ALA A 17 25.43 27.55 -16.43
CA ALA A 17 24.42 27.99 -15.46
C ALA A 17 24.87 27.74 -14.02
N SER A 18 24.58 28.70 -13.14
CA SER A 18 24.78 28.61 -11.70
C SER A 18 23.91 27.50 -11.07
N ALA A 19 24.27 27.07 -9.86
CA ALA A 19 23.46 26.09 -9.12
C ALA A 19 22.03 26.58 -8.86
N GLY A 20 21.85 27.89 -8.62
CA GLY A 20 20.55 28.51 -8.40
C GLY A 20 19.65 28.51 -9.63
N GLU A 21 20.21 28.76 -10.83
CA GLU A 21 19.45 28.70 -12.09
C GLU A 21 18.98 27.29 -12.41
N ILE A 22 19.84 26.28 -12.16
CA ILE A 22 19.45 24.87 -12.32
C ILE A 22 18.33 24.51 -11.35
N LEU A 23 18.44 24.94 -10.08
CA LEU A 23 17.41 24.70 -9.07
C LEU A 23 16.07 25.38 -9.42
N ALA A 24 16.10 26.62 -9.90
CA ALA A 24 14.89 27.32 -10.33
C ALA A 24 14.18 26.55 -11.46
N MET A 25 14.95 26.02 -12.42
CA MET A 25 14.38 25.19 -13.49
C MET A 25 13.81 23.86 -12.95
N VAL A 26 14.50 23.22 -11.99
CA VAL A 26 14.00 22.04 -11.27
C VAL A 26 12.66 22.31 -10.60
N GLN A 27 12.53 23.43 -9.88
CA GLN A 27 11.29 23.83 -9.21
C GLN A 27 10.16 24.05 -10.22
N ILE A 28 10.43 24.70 -11.36
CA ILE A 28 9.45 24.88 -12.44
C ILE A 28 8.94 23.54 -12.96
N PHE A 29 9.82 22.56 -13.19
CA PHE A 29 9.41 21.22 -13.59
C PHE A 29 8.55 20.56 -12.50
N ASN A 30 8.97 20.62 -11.23
CA ASN A 30 8.22 20.06 -10.11
C ASN A 30 6.83 20.69 -9.99
N ASP A 31 6.71 22.01 -10.14
CA ASP A 31 5.43 22.73 -10.09
C ASP A 31 4.53 22.37 -11.27
N CYS A 32 5.09 22.12 -12.45
CA CYS A 32 4.32 21.62 -13.58
C CYS A 32 3.68 20.26 -13.29
N PHE A 33 4.40 19.37 -12.59
CA PHE A 33 3.88 18.09 -12.13
C PHE A 33 2.81 18.25 -11.03
N ARG A 34 3.05 19.12 -10.04
CA ARG A 34 2.07 19.45 -9.00
C ARG A 34 0.76 19.98 -9.61
N ALA A 35 0.87 20.83 -10.62
CA ALA A 35 -0.25 21.38 -11.37
C ALA A 35 -0.86 20.41 -12.41
N ARG A 36 -0.33 19.18 -12.55
CA ARG A 36 -0.75 18.17 -13.54
C ARG A 36 -0.75 18.69 -14.98
N THR A 37 0.24 19.53 -15.32
CA THR A 37 0.44 20.04 -16.68
C THR A 37 1.57 19.30 -17.37
N ASP A 38 1.57 19.29 -18.70
CA ASP A 38 2.64 18.65 -19.47
C ASP A 38 3.97 19.40 -19.24
N ALA A 39 4.94 18.66 -18.71
CA ALA A 39 6.27 19.14 -18.34
C ALA A 39 7.33 18.78 -19.40
N TRP A 40 7.14 17.71 -20.18
CA TRP A 40 8.22 17.12 -20.98
C TRP A 40 8.22 17.50 -22.46
N ASN A 41 7.12 18.00 -23.01
CA ASN A 41 7.07 18.39 -24.42
C ASN A 41 8.12 19.43 -24.82
N ILE A 42 8.58 20.25 -23.86
CA ILE A 42 9.62 21.25 -24.09
C ILE A 42 10.99 20.67 -24.44
N LEU A 43 11.21 19.39 -24.13
CA LEU A 43 12.47 18.71 -24.39
C LEU A 43 12.65 18.30 -25.85
N GLN A 44 11.58 18.33 -26.66
CA GLN A 44 11.63 17.96 -28.07
C GLN A 44 12.68 18.81 -28.83
N GLY A 45 13.66 18.15 -29.44
CA GLY A 45 14.75 18.82 -30.17
C GLY A 45 15.88 19.38 -29.29
N SER A 46 15.88 19.14 -27.96
CA SER A 46 16.90 19.64 -27.03
C SER A 46 17.55 18.54 -26.16
N GLU A 47 17.71 17.34 -26.71
CA GLU A 47 18.19 16.15 -25.98
C GLU A 47 19.58 16.34 -25.34
N ALA A 48 20.54 16.88 -26.09
CA ALA A 48 21.90 17.15 -25.58
C ALA A 48 21.90 18.17 -24.44
N LYS A 49 21.06 19.21 -24.56
CA LYS A 49 20.85 20.22 -23.52
C LYS A 49 20.28 19.59 -22.25
N PHE A 50 19.29 18.70 -22.40
CA PHE A 50 18.74 17.95 -21.28
C PHE A 50 19.77 17.02 -20.62
N SER A 51 20.62 16.35 -21.40
CA SER A 51 21.68 15.48 -20.85
C SER A 51 22.66 16.22 -19.93
N SER A 52 23.08 17.43 -20.34
CA SER A 52 23.92 18.29 -19.49
C SER A 52 23.14 18.79 -18.26
N PHE A 53 21.91 19.29 -18.45
CA PHE A 53 21.03 19.70 -17.35
C PHE A 53 20.82 18.59 -16.31
N PHE A 54 20.51 17.38 -16.76
CA PHE A 54 20.31 16.22 -15.91
C PHE A 54 21.57 15.91 -15.10
N THR A 55 22.75 15.95 -15.71
CA THR A 55 24.03 15.73 -15.02
C THR A 55 24.30 16.80 -13.94
N ARG A 56 23.92 18.06 -14.20
CA ARG A 56 23.97 19.13 -13.18
C ARG A 56 23.01 18.83 -12.03
N VAL A 57 21.78 18.37 -12.30
CA VAL A 57 20.82 17.97 -11.27
C VAL A 57 21.31 16.78 -10.44
N LEU A 58 21.91 15.76 -11.07
CA LEU A 58 22.54 14.65 -10.36
C LEU A 58 23.61 15.14 -9.37
N THR A 59 24.39 16.14 -9.77
CA THR A 59 25.41 16.75 -8.91
C THR A 59 24.79 17.57 -7.78
N LEU A 60 23.65 18.24 -8.01
CA LEU A 60 22.92 18.97 -6.96
C LEU A 60 22.28 18.05 -5.92
N ALA A 61 21.89 16.83 -6.29
CA ALA A 61 21.27 15.87 -5.39
C ALA A 61 22.26 15.22 -4.40
N LEU A 62 23.55 15.21 -4.73
CA LEU A 62 24.61 14.63 -3.90
C LEU A 62 24.95 15.54 -2.69
N PRO A 63 25.36 14.95 -1.55
CA PRO A 63 25.79 15.71 -0.38
C PRO A 63 27.02 16.57 -0.69
N LYS A 64 27.04 17.83 -0.21
CA LYS A 64 28.20 18.73 -0.32
C LYS A 64 28.88 18.93 1.03
N HIS A 65 30.22 19.01 1.03
CA HIS A 65 30.99 19.25 2.26
C HIS A 65 30.83 20.66 2.88
N LYS A 66 30.26 21.64 2.15
CA LYS A 66 29.99 23.00 2.66
C LYS A 66 28.68 23.55 2.07
N GLY A 67 27.80 24.07 2.93
CA GLY A 67 26.52 24.69 2.53
C GLY A 67 25.47 23.69 2.05
N ASP A 68 25.40 22.50 2.67
CA ASP A 68 24.47 21.44 2.29
C ASP A 68 23.03 21.84 2.66
N ASP A 69 22.33 22.43 1.69
CA ASP A 69 20.92 22.74 1.85
C ASP A 69 20.10 21.49 1.51
N ILE A 70 19.58 20.86 2.57
CA ILE A 70 18.71 19.68 2.49
C ILE A 70 17.49 19.97 1.60
N GLU A 71 17.02 21.22 1.54
CA GLU A 71 15.89 21.59 0.70
C GLU A 71 16.24 21.55 -0.79
N VAL A 72 17.43 22.00 -1.15
CA VAL A 72 17.95 21.90 -2.54
C VAL A 72 18.02 20.44 -2.96
N ARG A 73 18.58 19.58 -2.10
CA ARG A 73 18.67 18.14 -2.35
C ARG A 73 17.28 17.50 -2.47
N LYS A 74 16.32 17.93 -1.64
CA LYS A 74 14.92 17.48 -1.69
C LYS A 74 14.24 17.86 -3.01
N GLU A 75 14.38 19.10 -3.47
CA GLU A 75 13.77 19.54 -4.74
C GLU A 75 14.39 18.82 -5.96
N ALA A 76 15.72 18.63 -5.95
CA ALA A 76 16.40 17.81 -6.96
C ALA A 76 15.90 16.36 -6.95
N LEU A 77 15.67 15.79 -5.76
CA LEU A 77 15.14 14.45 -5.58
C LEU A 77 13.71 14.32 -6.11
N ILE A 78 12.83 15.29 -5.84
CA ILE A 78 11.45 15.32 -6.40
C ILE A 78 11.49 15.35 -7.93
N PHE A 79 12.42 16.11 -8.53
CA PHE A 79 12.59 16.11 -9.98
C PHE A 79 13.04 14.75 -10.50
N LEU A 80 13.99 14.09 -9.81
CA LEU A 80 14.43 12.75 -10.17
C LEU A 80 13.28 11.73 -10.06
N ILE A 81 12.46 11.81 -9.02
CA ILE A 81 11.23 11.01 -8.86
C ILE A 81 10.34 11.19 -10.10
N ASN A 82 10.08 12.43 -10.52
CA ASN A 82 9.31 12.73 -11.72
C ASN A 82 9.95 12.14 -13.00
N CYS A 83 11.28 12.19 -13.12
CA CYS A 83 11.98 11.57 -14.26
C CYS A 83 11.82 10.03 -14.28
N PHE A 84 12.02 9.36 -13.15
CA PHE A 84 11.87 7.90 -13.05
C PHE A 84 10.40 7.45 -13.15
N GLN A 85 9.43 8.33 -12.92
CA GLN A 85 8.03 8.07 -13.23
C GLN A 85 7.69 8.25 -14.72
N SER A 86 8.58 8.86 -15.52
CA SER A 86 8.32 9.18 -16.92
C SER A 86 9.22 8.44 -17.92
N LEU A 87 9.51 7.16 -17.64
CA LEU A 87 10.37 6.32 -18.50
C LEU A 87 9.75 5.99 -19.88
N GLU A 88 8.49 6.33 -20.12
CA GLU A 88 7.88 6.29 -21.44
C GLU A 88 8.48 7.33 -22.39
N ASN A 89 9.00 8.44 -21.86
CA ASN A 89 9.68 9.44 -22.65
C ASN A 89 11.10 8.95 -23.01
N PRO A 90 11.46 8.80 -24.30
CA PRO A 90 12.76 8.27 -24.70
C PRO A 90 13.96 9.09 -24.21
N THR A 91 13.84 10.42 -24.19
CA THR A 91 14.90 11.33 -23.74
C THR A 91 15.17 11.15 -22.24
N ILE A 92 14.10 11.09 -21.44
CA ILE A 92 14.22 10.87 -19.99
C ILE A 92 14.75 9.47 -19.70
N ARG A 93 14.21 8.46 -20.37
CA ARG A 93 14.62 7.06 -20.20
C ARG A 93 16.11 6.86 -20.48
N ALA A 94 16.64 7.49 -21.53
CA ALA A 94 18.07 7.37 -21.86
C ALA A 94 18.98 7.83 -20.70
N GLU A 95 18.62 8.95 -20.06
CA GLU A 95 19.38 9.50 -18.93
C GLU A 95 19.16 8.71 -17.63
N CYS A 96 17.93 8.32 -17.31
CA CYS A 96 17.64 7.50 -16.12
C CYS A 96 18.30 6.12 -16.18
N MET A 97 18.26 5.44 -17.35
CA MET A 97 18.87 4.11 -17.50
C MET A 97 20.40 4.15 -17.45
N ARG A 98 21.02 5.30 -17.70
CA ARG A 98 22.47 5.51 -17.57
C ARG A 98 22.93 5.21 -16.13
N ILE A 99 22.22 5.78 -15.16
CA ILE A 99 22.51 5.72 -13.71
C ILE A 99 21.87 4.52 -13.00
N ALA A 100 20.95 3.80 -13.65
CA ALA A 100 20.34 2.55 -13.16
C ALA A 100 20.79 1.31 -13.96
N SER A 101 21.95 1.39 -14.63
CA SER A 101 22.49 0.29 -15.45
C SER A 101 23.24 -0.76 -14.62
N LEU A 102 23.56 -1.91 -15.22
CA LEU A 102 24.40 -2.96 -14.62
C LEU A 102 25.74 -2.42 -14.06
N SER A 103 26.24 -1.30 -14.59
CA SER A 103 27.48 -0.66 -14.13
C SER A 103 27.47 -0.31 -12.64
N ILE A 104 26.30 -0.10 -12.03
CA ILE A 104 26.19 0.21 -10.59
C ILE A 104 26.69 -0.92 -9.69
N TRP A 105 26.76 -2.16 -10.19
CA TRP A 105 27.36 -3.29 -9.46
C TRP A 105 28.87 -3.12 -9.21
N ASN A 106 29.50 -2.08 -9.75
CA ASN A 106 30.86 -1.70 -9.33
C ASN A 106 30.91 -1.30 -7.85
N CYS A 107 29.78 -0.83 -7.31
CA CYS A 107 29.63 -0.38 -5.94
C CYS A 107 29.18 -1.48 -4.97
N VAL A 108 28.89 -2.70 -5.45
CA VAL A 108 28.60 -3.85 -4.58
C VAL A 108 29.89 -4.23 -3.85
N ALA A 109 29.86 -4.16 -2.52
CA ALA A 109 31.04 -4.22 -1.67
C ALA A 109 31.74 -5.58 -1.74
N SER A 110 30.97 -6.68 -1.74
CA SER A 110 31.54 -8.02 -1.75
C SER A 110 31.74 -8.56 -3.19
N PRO A 111 32.98 -8.90 -3.60
CA PRO A 111 33.21 -9.60 -4.86
C PRO A 111 32.53 -10.97 -4.91
N VAL A 112 32.40 -11.63 -3.75
CA VAL A 112 31.71 -12.93 -3.61
C VAL A 112 30.24 -12.78 -3.98
N ARG A 113 29.58 -11.72 -3.50
CA ARG A 113 28.19 -11.39 -3.83
C ARG A 113 28.00 -11.18 -5.33
N ARG A 114 28.86 -10.37 -5.95
CA ARG A 114 28.78 -10.10 -7.41
C ARG A 114 28.95 -11.38 -8.23
N GLU A 115 29.92 -12.21 -7.90
CA GLU A 115 30.16 -13.46 -8.63
C GLU A 115 29.02 -14.46 -8.41
N ALA A 116 28.37 -14.46 -7.24
CA ALA A 116 27.16 -15.27 -7.02
C ALA A 116 26.02 -14.84 -7.95
N GLU A 117 25.79 -13.55 -8.14
CA GLU A 117 24.80 -13.03 -9.10
C GLU A 117 25.17 -13.34 -10.56
N PHE A 118 26.46 -13.36 -10.91
CA PHE A 118 26.89 -13.80 -12.23
C PHE A 118 26.75 -15.30 -12.45
N LYS A 119 26.87 -16.12 -11.41
CA LYS A 119 26.64 -17.57 -11.48
C LYS A 119 25.16 -17.87 -11.66
N SER A 120 24.27 -17.13 -11.01
CA SER A 120 22.82 -17.30 -11.18
C SER A 120 22.39 -16.94 -12.60
N VAL A 121 22.97 -15.89 -13.19
CA VAL A 121 22.68 -15.45 -14.57
C VAL A 121 23.96 -15.21 -15.38
N PRO A 122 24.52 -16.26 -16.04
CA PRO A 122 25.80 -16.18 -16.75
C PRO A 122 25.88 -15.15 -17.87
N GLN A 123 24.74 -14.76 -18.45
CA GLN A 123 24.68 -13.73 -19.49
C GLN A 123 25.13 -12.35 -18.96
N LEU A 124 24.82 -12.03 -17.70
CA LEU A 124 25.21 -10.76 -17.07
C LEU A 124 26.73 -10.62 -17.01
N LYS A 125 27.46 -11.71 -16.80
CA LYS A 125 28.93 -11.70 -16.80
C LYS A 125 29.52 -11.29 -18.14
N LYS A 126 28.87 -11.66 -19.25
CA LYS A 126 29.29 -11.24 -20.59
C LYS A 126 29.06 -9.74 -20.81
N PHE A 127 27.89 -9.23 -20.42
CA PHE A 127 27.59 -7.80 -20.50
C PHE A 127 28.50 -6.97 -19.60
N TRP A 128 28.78 -7.44 -18.38
CA TRP A 128 29.72 -6.83 -17.45
C TRP A 128 31.11 -6.66 -18.08
N ARG A 129 31.68 -7.74 -18.64
CA ARG A 129 32.98 -7.70 -19.32
C ARG A 129 33.00 -6.73 -20.50
N HIS A 130 31.90 -6.61 -21.23
CA HIS A 130 31.77 -5.64 -22.32
C HIS A 130 31.78 -4.20 -21.79
N LEU A 131 31.06 -3.92 -20.70
CA LEU A 131 31.05 -2.61 -20.04
C LEU A 131 32.44 -2.25 -19.50
N GLU A 132 33.15 -3.19 -18.88
CA GLU A 132 34.53 -2.99 -18.42
C GLU A 132 35.49 -2.71 -19.58
N LYS A 133 35.36 -3.46 -20.69
CA LYS A 133 36.17 -3.23 -21.89
C LYS A 133 35.92 -1.83 -22.47
N LYS A 134 34.65 -1.41 -22.53
CA LYS A 134 34.26 -0.07 -22.97
C LYS A 134 34.80 1.02 -22.04
N PHE A 135 34.75 0.79 -20.73
CA PHE A 135 35.31 1.71 -19.74
C PHE A 135 36.83 1.86 -19.89
N ASN A 136 37.55 0.75 -20.05
CA ASN A 136 39.01 0.77 -20.16
C ASN A 136 39.50 1.41 -21.47
N ALA A 137 38.76 1.21 -22.56
CA ALA A 137 39.07 1.76 -23.89
C ALA A 137 38.66 3.23 -24.08
N ALA A 138 37.91 3.81 -23.14
CA ALA A 138 37.47 5.19 -23.21
C ALA A 138 38.60 6.20 -22.90
N ASP A 139 38.47 7.41 -23.44
CA ASP A 139 39.27 8.58 -23.08
C ASP A 139 38.99 9.04 -21.64
N ASP A 140 39.88 9.87 -21.08
CA ASP A 140 39.82 10.25 -19.66
C ASP A 140 38.53 11.01 -19.29
N ALA A 141 38.06 11.91 -20.15
CA ALA A 141 36.82 12.65 -19.92
C ALA A 141 35.60 11.71 -19.90
N THR A 142 35.53 10.75 -20.82
CA THR A 142 34.47 9.73 -20.82
C THR A 142 34.59 8.80 -19.62
N LYS A 143 35.81 8.44 -19.19
CA LYS A 143 36.03 7.64 -17.99
C LYS A 143 35.53 8.34 -16.73
N GLU A 144 35.77 9.64 -16.60
CA GLU A 144 35.24 10.43 -15.48
C GLU A 144 33.71 10.40 -15.46
N ARG A 145 33.06 10.63 -16.61
CA ARG A 145 31.59 10.54 -16.73
C ARG A 145 31.05 9.16 -16.34
N LEU A 146 31.63 8.08 -16.89
CA LEU A 146 31.22 6.71 -16.56
C LEU A 146 31.51 6.34 -15.10
N SER A 147 32.57 6.91 -14.51
CA SER A 147 32.89 6.77 -13.09
C SER A 147 31.84 7.45 -12.22
N PHE A 148 31.44 8.67 -12.59
CA PHE A 148 30.36 9.40 -11.93
C PHE A 148 29.05 8.63 -12.00
N ASP A 149 28.61 8.25 -13.21
CA ASP A 149 27.32 7.59 -13.42
C ASP A 149 27.18 6.28 -12.62
N ARG A 150 28.24 5.46 -12.58
CA ARG A 150 28.18 4.16 -11.87
C ARG A 150 28.22 4.29 -10.34
N LYS A 151 28.78 5.39 -9.81
CA LYS A 151 28.92 5.64 -8.37
C LYS A 151 27.82 6.54 -7.82
N TRP A 152 27.17 7.33 -8.67
CA TRP A 152 26.21 8.35 -8.27
C TRP A 152 25.13 7.79 -7.33
N LEU A 153 24.49 6.68 -7.69
CA LEU A 153 23.42 6.10 -6.88
C LEU A 153 23.93 5.59 -5.53
N SER A 154 25.11 4.98 -5.49
CA SER A 154 25.76 4.55 -4.24
C SER A 154 26.09 5.75 -3.34
N ASN A 155 26.61 6.83 -3.91
CA ASN A 155 26.95 8.05 -3.17
C ASN A 155 25.69 8.78 -2.67
N LEU A 156 24.62 8.76 -3.47
CA LEU A 156 23.32 9.30 -3.06
C LEU A 156 22.74 8.51 -1.88
N LEU A 157 22.81 7.17 -1.92
CA LEU A 157 22.43 6.30 -0.80
C LEU A 157 23.27 6.59 0.45
N ALA A 158 24.59 6.78 0.30
CA ALA A 158 25.47 7.16 1.40
C ALA A 158 25.02 8.47 2.07
N GLY A 159 24.83 9.52 1.28
CA GLY A 159 24.40 10.83 1.77
C GLY A 159 22.98 10.85 2.35
N PHE A 160 22.14 9.87 2.00
CA PHE A 160 20.85 9.65 2.67
C PHE A 160 21.05 9.02 4.06
N VAL A 161 21.88 7.98 4.15
CA VAL A 161 22.17 7.33 5.44
C VAL A 161 22.83 8.30 6.42
N ASP A 162 23.64 9.24 5.94
CA ASP A 162 24.19 10.32 6.79
C ASP A 162 23.10 11.19 7.42
N ILE A 163 22.11 11.62 6.63
CA ILE A 163 20.98 12.41 7.15
C ILE A 163 20.14 11.55 8.11
N LEU A 164 19.88 10.29 7.74
CA LEU A 164 19.11 9.37 8.57
C LEU A 164 19.76 9.14 9.94
N ASP A 165 21.08 8.94 9.97
CA ASP A 165 21.86 8.74 11.21
C ASP A 165 21.99 10.02 12.03
N SER A 166 21.84 11.20 11.42
CA SER A 166 21.88 12.50 12.13
C SER A 166 20.62 12.80 12.94
N ILE A 167 19.52 12.10 12.69
CA ILE A 167 18.23 12.32 13.36
C ILE A 167 18.23 11.63 14.73
N PRO A 168 17.98 12.36 15.84
CA PRO A 168 17.94 11.78 17.18
C PRO A 168 16.65 10.99 17.44
N GLU A 169 16.72 10.02 18.36
CA GLU A 169 15.57 9.20 18.78
C GLU A 169 14.54 10.02 19.56
N GLU A 170 15.00 10.87 20.49
CA GLU A 170 14.16 11.75 21.31
C GLU A 170 14.52 13.22 21.07
N GLY A 171 13.57 14.13 21.33
CA GLY A 171 13.76 15.57 21.18
C GLY A 171 13.25 16.16 19.86
N GLU A 172 13.61 17.41 19.61
CA GLU A 172 13.22 18.15 18.40
C GLU A 172 13.95 17.61 17.17
N VAL A 173 13.21 17.50 16.06
CA VAL A 173 13.73 17.00 14.79
C VAL A 173 13.51 18.04 13.71
N SER A 174 14.51 18.22 12.85
CA SER A 174 14.40 19.07 11.66
C SER A 174 13.35 18.52 10.69
N ILE A 175 12.27 19.29 10.48
CA ILE A 175 11.20 18.97 9.53
C ILE A 175 11.78 18.74 8.12
N HIS A 176 12.78 19.52 7.72
CA HIS A 176 13.43 19.39 6.42
C HIS A 176 14.16 18.04 6.27
N SER A 177 14.79 17.55 7.34
CA SER A 177 15.49 16.26 7.35
C SER A 177 14.51 15.08 7.27
N VAL A 178 13.41 15.15 8.01
CA VAL A 178 12.33 14.15 7.96
C VAL A 178 11.71 14.13 6.57
N SER A 179 11.29 15.29 6.05
CA SER A 179 10.69 15.42 4.73
C SER A 179 11.62 14.91 3.61
N TYR A 180 12.93 15.17 3.72
CA TYR A 180 13.92 14.61 2.81
C TYR A 180 13.95 13.08 2.89
N CYS A 181 14.00 12.50 4.09
CA CYS A 181 14.01 11.05 4.26
C CYS A 181 12.74 10.38 3.72
N GLU A 182 11.58 11.01 3.91
CA GLU A 182 10.31 10.53 3.36
C GLU A 182 10.31 10.54 1.82
N ARG A 183 10.74 11.65 1.19
CA ARG A 183 10.92 11.73 -0.27
C ARG A 183 11.98 10.76 -0.77
N PHE A 184 12.99 10.47 0.04
CA PHE A 184 14.01 9.48 -0.31
C PHE A 184 13.43 8.06 -0.35
N LEU A 185 12.62 7.67 0.64
CA LEU A 185 11.92 6.39 0.58
C LEU A 185 10.98 6.31 -0.63
N GLU A 186 10.28 7.40 -0.96
CA GLU A 186 9.46 7.47 -2.19
C GLU A 186 10.28 7.18 -3.45
N PHE A 187 11.45 7.79 -3.57
CA PHE A 187 12.37 7.55 -4.67
C PHE A 187 12.81 6.07 -4.75
N LEU A 188 13.19 5.48 -3.62
CA LEU A 188 13.59 4.07 -3.56
C LEU A 188 12.44 3.13 -3.92
N ILE A 189 11.22 3.43 -3.46
CA ILE A 189 10.01 2.66 -3.79
C ILE A 189 9.77 2.71 -5.29
N ASP A 190 9.84 3.88 -5.93
CA ASP A 190 9.60 4.03 -7.36
C ASP A 190 10.64 3.27 -8.20
N LEU A 191 11.91 3.26 -7.79
CA LEU A 191 12.96 2.47 -8.44
C LEU A 191 12.72 0.97 -8.31
N GLU A 192 12.27 0.49 -7.15
CA GLU A 192 11.99 -0.91 -6.89
C GLU A 192 10.68 -1.40 -7.52
N ALA A 193 9.73 -0.50 -7.73
CA ALA A 193 8.38 -0.78 -8.22
C ALA A 193 8.26 -0.81 -9.76
N GLN A 194 9.38 -0.64 -10.48
CA GLN A 194 9.46 -0.71 -11.94
C GLN A 194 10.60 -1.65 -12.37
N LEU A 195 10.30 -2.59 -13.28
CA LEU A 195 11.26 -3.63 -13.67
C LEU A 195 12.57 -3.09 -14.28
N PRO A 196 12.57 -2.07 -15.17
CA PRO A 196 13.81 -1.59 -15.81
C PRO A 196 14.86 -1.07 -14.83
N THR A 197 14.41 -0.36 -13.77
CA THR A 197 15.27 0.17 -12.71
C THR A 197 15.61 -0.91 -11.68
N ARG A 198 14.61 -1.68 -11.25
CA ARG A 198 14.73 -2.75 -10.26
C ARG A 198 15.80 -3.78 -10.62
N ARG A 199 15.89 -4.16 -11.90
CA ARG A 199 16.72 -5.27 -12.42
C ARG A 199 18.15 -5.31 -11.86
N TYR A 200 18.78 -4.15 -11.67
CA TYR A 200 20.12 -4.04 -11.10
C TYR A 200 20.13 -3.34 -9.75
N PHE A 201 19.15 -2.46 -9.52
CA PHE A 201 19.06 -1.67 -8.30
C PHE A 201 18.74 -2.51 -7.06
N ASN A 202 17.87 -3.52 -7.17
CA ASN A 202 17.46 -4.35 -6.03
C ASN A 202 18.67 -5.02 -5.34
N THR A 203 19.62 -5.54 -6.13
CA THR A 203 20.87 -6.11 -5.61
C THR A 203 21.74 -5.06 -4.89
N LEU A 204 21.79 -3.83 -5.40
CA LEU A 204 22.55 -2.75 -4.79
C LEU A 204 21.89 -2.29 -3.48
N LEU A 205 20.56 -2.19 -3.45
CA LEU A 205 19.78 -1.84 -2.27
C LEU A 205 19.98 -2.86 -1.13
N ASP A 206 20.00 -4.16 -1.47
CA ASP A 206 20.31 -5.27 -0.56
C ASP A 206 21.76 -5.19 -0.04
N ASP A 207 22.75 -5.02 -0.92
CA ASP A 207 24.18 -4.93 -0.52
C ASP A 207 24.46 -3.74 0.41
N HIS A 208 23.80 -2.61 0.16
CA HIS A 208 23.95 -1.41 0.98
C HIS A 208 23.17 -1.46 2.30
N ASN A 209 22.41 -2.54 2.54
CA ASN A 209 21.61 -2.74 3.75
C ASN A 209 20.68 -1.54 4.06
N ILE A 210 20.11 -0.91 3.03
CA ILE A 210 19.32 0.32 3.20
C ILE A 210 18.05 0.06 4.01
N VAL A 211 17.34 -1.04 3.72
CA VAL A 211 16.13 -1.41 4.45
C VAL A 211 16.42 -1.66 5.93
N VAL A 212 17.56 -2.31 6.23
CA VAL A 212 18.02 -2.56 7.60
C VAL A 212 18.38 -1.24 8.30
N SER A 213 19.09 -0.35 7.59
CA SER A 213 19.46 0.99 8.10
C SER A 213 18.23 1.82 8.45
N CYS A 214 17.22 1.85 7.57
CA CYS A 214 15.95 2.52 7.86
C CYS A 214 15.20 1.86 9.02
N THR A 215 15.16 0.53 9.09
CA THR A 215 14.46 -0.20 10.16
C THR A 215 15.06 0.07 11.54
N LEU A 216 16.39 0.16 11.64
CA LEU A 216 17.09 0.38 12.90
C LEU A 216 17.28 1.86 13.24
N SER A 217 16.92 2.77 12.33
CA SER A 217 17.06 4.21 12.55
C SER A 217 16.18 4.71 13.69
N ALA A 218 16.62 5.79 14.34
CA ALA A 218 15.81 6.54 15.31
C ALA A 218 14.46 6.94 14.70
N LEU A 219 14.47 7.45 13.46
CA LEU A 219 13.28 7.92 12.75
C LEU A 219 12.18 6.85 12.62
N ALA A 220 12.54 5.57 12.47
CA ALA A 220 11.56 4.48 12.38
C ALA A 220 10.87 4.15 13.71
N HIS A 221 11.46 4.49 14.85
CA HIS A 221 10.92 4.17 16.17
C HIS A 221 10.14 5.33 16.80
N ARG A 222 10.19 6.50 16.17
CA ARG A 222 9.50 7.71 16.59
C ARG A 222 7.99 7.64 16.34
N PRO A 223 7.13 7.86 17.36
CA PRO A 223 5.68 7.74 17.22
C PRO A 223 5.06 8.85 16.35
N ASP A 224 5.73 10.00 16.24
CA ASP A 224 5.36 11.16 15.43
C ASP A 224 5.73 11.02 13.94
N CYS A 225 6.48 9.98 13.56
CA CYS A 225 6.98 9.76 12.19
C CYS A 225 6.29 8.58 11.48
N THR A 226 4.97 8.48 11.63
CA THR A 226 4.14 7.40 11.06
C THR A 226 4.25 7.31 9.54
N ARG A 227 4.34 8.44 8.84
CA ARG A 227 4.49 8.48 7.37
C ARG A 227 5.77 7.78 6.90
N PHE A 228 6.90 8.04 7.56
CA PHE A 228 8.16 7.36 7.26
C PHE A 228 8.05 5.85 7.50
N GLN A 229 7.40 5.42 8.59
CA GLN A 229 7.19 4.00 8.88
C GLN A 229 6.34 3.30 7.80
N GLN A 230 5.28 3.96 7.33
CA GLN A 230 4.43 3.42 6.27
C GLN A 230 5.18 3.30 4.94
N LEU A 231 5.95 4.33 4.55
CA LEU A 231 6.83 4.29 3.38
C LEU A 231 7.89 3.18 3.52
N LEU A 232 8.47 3.01 4.71
CA LEU A 232 9.44 1.95 4.97
C LEU A 232 8.81 0.56 4.80
N ASN A 233 7.57 0.37 5.24
CA ASN A 233 6.84 -0.88 5.03
C ASN A 233 6.57 -1.14 3.54
N MET A 234 6.26 -0.10 2.75
CA MET A 234 6.15 -0.22 1.30
C MET A 234 7.50 -0.59 0.65
N LEU A 235 8.61 0.01 1.08
CA LEU A 235 9.93 -0.34 0.57
C LEU A 235 10.33 -1.79 0.95
N LYS A 236 10.01 -2.24 2.17
CA LYS A 236 10.19 -3.64 2.60
C LYS A 236 9.41 -4.60 1.70
N PHE A 237 8.17 -4.23 1.36
CA PHE A 237 7.34 -5.01 0.45
C PHE A 237 7.97 -5.15 -0.94
N TYR A 238 8.40 -4.04 -1.55
CA TYR A 238 8.98 -4.08 -2.90
C TYR A 238 10.39 -4.70 -2.93
N SER A 239 11.27 -4.42 -1.96
CA SER A 239 12.62 -5.01 -1.92
C SER A 239 12.61 -6.54 -1.92
N ARG A 240 11.58 -7.15 -1.33
CA ARG A 240 11.40 -8.61 -1.29
C ARG A 240 10.28 -9.12 -2.20
N PHE A 241 9.87 -8.38 -3.22
CA PHE A 241 8.74 -8.74 -4.09
C PHE A 241 8.94 -10.08 -4.83
N GLU A 242 7.86 -10.83 -5.09
CA GLU A 242 7.86 -12.17 -5.71
C GLU A 242 8.06 -12.12 -7.22
N ILE A 243 9.22 -11.63 -7.66
CA ILE A 243 9.56 -11.50 -9.07
C ILE A 243 11.00 -11.91 -9.31
N ASN A 244 11.24 -12.52 -10.47
CA ASN A 244 12.59 -12.66 -11.00
C ASN A 244 13.03 -11.34 -11.64
N ASP A 245 14.02 -10.67 -11.04
CA ASP A 245 14.49 -9.35 -11.49
C ASP A 245 15.01 -9.33 -12.94
N GLN A 246 15.47 -10.47 -13.48
CA GLN A 246 15.98 -10.54 -14.84
C GLN A 246 14.87 -10.85 -15.86
N THR A 247 14.08 -11.89 -15.62
CA THR A 247 13.01 -12.31 -16.55
C THR A 247 11.76 -11.45 -16.45
N GLY A 248 11.53 -10.82 -15.30
CA GLY A 248 10.29 -10.10 -14.99
C GLY A 248 9.10 -11.02 -14.69
N SER A 249 9.33 -12.34 -14.58
CA SER A 249 8.27 -13.31 -14.30
C SER A 249 7.95 -13.34 -12.81
N ALA A 250 6.66 -13.38 -12.48
CA ALA A 250 6.21 -13.62 -11.11
C ALA A 250 6.71 -15.00 -10.64
N LEU A 251 7.21 -15.06 -9.41
CA LEU A 251 7.64 -16.31 -8.79
C LEU A 251 6.44 -17.02 -8.18
N THR A 252 6.36 -18.34 -8.36
CA THR A 252 5.36 -19.18 -7.71
C THR A 252 5.71 -19.46 -6.25
N ASP A 253 4.73 -19.85 -5.44
CA ASP A 253 4.96 -20.20 -4.03
C ASP A 253 5.98 -21.34 -3.86
N SER A 254 6.01 -22.31 -4.78
CA SER A 254 7.00 -23.38 -4.80
C SER A 254 8.40 -22.85 -5.08
N GLU A 255 8.57 -21.99 -6.09
CA GLU A 255 9.87 -21.39 -6.41
C GLU A 255 10.37 -20.50 -5.27
N MET A 256 9.47 -19.76 -4.61
CA MET A 256 9.80 -18.96 -3.43
C MET A 256 10.27 -19.84 -2.26
N THR A 257 9.59 -20.97 -2.03
CA THR A 257 9.97 -21.93 -0.99
C THR A 257 11.31 -22.58 -1.29
N ASP A 258 11.58 -22.92 -2.54
CA ASP A 258 12.85 -23.49 -2.98
C ASP A 258 14.00 -22.49 -2.84
N LEU A 259 13.77 -21.22 -3.20
CA LEU A 259 14.76 -20.15 -3.04
C LEU A 259 15.09 -19.92 -1.56
N HIS A 260 14.09 -19.88 -0.69
CA HIS A 260 14.28 -19.74 0.75
C HIS A 260 15.05 -20.93 1.33
N SER A 261 14.66 -22.15 0.97
CA SER A 261 15.31 -23.39 1.43
C SER A 261 16.77 -23.44 0.98
N LYS A 262 17.07 -23.07 -0.27
CA LYS A 262 18.45 -22.99 -0.77
C LYS A 262 19.32 -22.02 0.04
N ARG A 263 18.79 -20.83 0.36
CA ARG A 263 19.51 -19.85 1.20
C ARG A 263 19.79 -20.40 2.60
N LEU A 264 18.79 -21.02 3.24
CA LEU A 264 19.00 -21.62 4.56
C LEU A 264 19.99 -22.79 4.52
N LEU A 265 19.96 -23.63 3.49
CA LEU A 265 20.95 -24.70 3.30
C LEU A 265 22.36 -24.15 3.10
N GLU A 266 22.53 -23.04 2.39
CA GLU A 266 23.82 -22.34 2.27
C GLU A 266 24.31 -21.85 3.64
N LEU A 267 23.43 -21.26 4.44
CA LEU A 267 23.75 -20.85 5.81
C LEU A 267 24.15 -22.05 6.68
N GLN A 268 23.41 -23.16 6.61
CA GLN A 268 23.73 -24.38 7.36
C GLN A 268 25.08 -24.97 6.96
N ARG A 269 25.41 -24.96 5.67
CA ARG A 269 26.73 -25.41 5.18
C ARG A 269 27.86 -24.56 5.74
N VAL A 270 27.72 -23.23 5.72
CA VAL A 270 28.72 -22.30 6.28
C VAL A 270 28.83 -22.45 7.80
N ALA A 271 27.70 -22.60 8.49
CA ALA A 271 27.66 -22.85 9.92
C ALA A 271 28.37 -24.16 10.29
N PHE A 272 28.15 -25.23 9.51
CA PHE A 272 28.80 -26.53 9.73
C PHE A 272 30.30 -26.48 9.45
N SER A 273 30.73 -25.84 8.35
CA SER A 273 32.14 -25.85 7.94
C SER A 273 33.03 -24.95 8.79
N SER A 274 32.51 -23.79 9.20
CA SER A 274 33.35 -22.70 9.74
C SER A 274 33.02 -22.34 11.19
N PHE A 275 31.87 -22.75 11.72
CA PHE A 275 31.35 -22.37 13.04
C PHE A 275 30.77 -23.55 13.82
N GLN A 276 31.34 -24.75 13.65
CA GLN A 276 30.79 -25.99 14.20
C GLN A 276 30.60 -25.96 15.72
N SER A 277 31.51 -25.32 16.46
CA SER A 277 31.45 -25.22 17.92
C SER A 277 30.25 -24.41 18.44
N GLN A 278 29.87 -23.33 17.75
CA GLN A 278 28.82 -22.41 18.21
C GLN A 278 27.47 -22.68 17.53
N LEU A 279 27.49 -23.03 16.24
CA LEU A 279 26.30 -23.14 15.39
C LEU A 279 25.93 -24.58 15.01
N SER A 280 26.52 -25.61 15.63
CA SER A 280 26.12 -27.01 15.39
C SER A 280 24.59 -27.24 15.47
N PRO A 281 23.86 -26.67 16.46
CA PRO A 281 22.40 -26.81 16.50
C PRO A 281 21.68 -26.22 15.28
N LEU A 282 22.17 -25.09 14.73
CA LEU A 282 21.60 -24.48 13.53
C LEU A 282 21.92 -25.31 12.29
N ALA A 283 23.16 -25.77 12.18
CA ALA A 283 23.66 -26.52 11.04
C ALA A 283 22.94 -27.87 10.83
N LEU A 284 22.49 -28.52 11.91
CA LEU A 284 21.86 -29.84 11.88
C LEU A 284 20.33 -29.81 12.03
N ALA A 285 19.74 -28.63 12.30
CA ALA A 285 18.30 -28.50 12.45
C ALA A 285 17.54 -28.67 11.14
N ASN A 286 16.25 -28.98 11.24
CA ASN A 286 15.34 -28.90 10.11
C ASN A 286 15.10 -27.43 9.72
N ILE A 287 14.92 -27.16 8.43
CA ILE A 287 14.70 -25.81 7.87
C ILE A 287 13.55 -25.09 8.61
N GLY A 288 12.44 -25.79 8.88
CA GLY A 288 11.29 -25.22 9.59
C GLY A 288 11.54 -24.79 11.05
N ALA A 289 12.62 -25.24 11.68
CA ALA A 289 13.03 -24.79 13.02
C ALA A 289 13.98 -23.58 12.99
N ILE A 290 14.58 -23.27 11.83
CA ILE A 290 15.55 -22.18 11.65
C ILE A 290 15.06 -21.07 10.71
N GLU A 291 13.76 -21.06 10.39
CA GLU A 291 13.16 -20.05 9.51
C GLU A 291 12.50 -18.91 10.30
N ARG A 292 12.22 -19.09 11.60
CA ARG A 292 11.56 -18.06 12.42
C ARG A 292 12.58 -17.06 12.93
N ARG A 293 12.21 -15.78 12.88
CA ARG A 293 13.01 -14.66 13.38
C ARG A 293 13.57 -14.89 14.78
N VAL A 294 12.72 -15.26 15.74
CA VAL A 294 13.11 -15.48 17.14
C VAL A 294 14.15 -16.61 17.28
N ASP A 295 14.05 -17.65 16.45
CA ASP A 295 14.97 -18.78 16.51
C ASP A 295 16.31 -18.41 15.85
N LEU A 296 16.30 -17.67 14.74
CA LEU A 296 17.51 -17.12 14.11
C LEU A 296 18.28 -16.18 15.05
N GLU A 297 17.60 -15.23 15.69
CA GLU A 297 18.20 -14.31 16.67
C GLU A 297 18.90 -15.09 17.79
N ARG A 298 18.24 -16.09 18.37
CA ARG A 298 18.83 -16.96 19.42
C ARG A 298 20.07 -17.71 18.98
N HIS A 299 20.17 -18.08 17.71
CA HIS A 299 21.36 -18.77 17.18
C HIS A 299 22.51 -17.78 16.95
N PHE A 300 22.24 -16.63 16.35
CA PHE A 300 23.27 -15.62 16.07
C PHE A 300 23.79 -14.91 17.33
N ASP A 301 22.95 -14.79 18.37
CA ASP A 301 23.35 -14.22 19.66
C ASP A 301 24.48 -14.98 20.36
N LYS A 302 24.73 -16.24 20.00
CA LYS A 302 25.82 -17.05 20.58
C LYS A 302 27.20 -16.71 20.05
N LEU A 303 27.29 -16.01 18.92
CA LEU A 303 28.55 -15.70 18.24
C LEU A 303 29.21 -14.47 18.86
N SER A 304 30.54 -14.39 18.86
CA SER A 304 31.25 -13.14 19.16
C SER A 304 31.07 -12.11 18.03
N ASP A 305 31.43 -10.84 18.28
CA ASP A 305 31.32 -9.78 17.27
C ASP A 305 32.25 -10.05 16.07
N GLU A 306 33.46 -10.60 16.31
CA GLU A 306 34.40 -10.99 15.26
C GLU A 306 33.89 -12.18 14.44
N GLU A 307 33.22 -13.14 15.11
CA GLU A 307 32.60 -14.29 14.46
C GLU A 307 31.42 -13.87 13.58
N LEU A 308 30.59 -12.93 14.04
CA LEU A 308 29.49 -12.36 13.25
C LEU A 308 30.00 -11.64 11.99
N ILE A 309 31.05 -10.81 12.14
CA ILE A 309 31.68 -10.14 11.00
C ILE A 309 32.22 -11.18 10.00
N ARG A 310 32.90 -12.22 10.50
CA ARG A 310 33.43 -13.30 9.66
C ARG A 310 32.33 -14.06 8.93
N LEU A 311 31.23 -14.38 9.62
CA LEU A 311 30.08 -15.05 9.03
C LEU A 311 29.49 -14.22 7.89
N CYS A 312 29.25 -12.93 8.12
CA CYS A 312 28.77 -12.00 7.11
C CYS A 312 29.72 -11.93 5.90
N GLN A 313 31.04 -11.85 6.13
CA GLN A 313 32.03 -11.81 5.04
C GLN A 313 32.01 -13.09 4.18
N ILE A 314 31.91 -14.28 4.79
CA ILE A 314 31.83 -15.55 4.07
C ILE A 314 30.54 -15.63 3.23
N LEU A 315 29.43 -15.12 3.78
CA LEU A 315 28.14 -15.06 3.10
C LEU A 315 28.04 -13.93 2.05
N GLY A 316 29.09 -13.12 1.90
CA GLY A 316 29.13 -12.00 0.97
C GLY A 316 28.25 -10.83 1.38
N LEU A 317 27.98 -10.66 2.68
CA LEU A 317 27.20 -9.57 3.25
C LEU A 317 28.11 -8.42 3.67
N ARG A 318 27.65 -7.19 3.43
CA ARG A 318 28.39 -5.99 3.80
C ARG A 318 28.34 -5.77 5.31
N THR A 319 29.52 -5.66 5.94
CA THR A 319 29.68 -5.47 7.40
C THR A 319 29.93 -4.01 7.81
N GLN A 320 29.90 -3.09 6.85
CA GLN A 320 30.11 -1.65 7.03
C GLN A 320 28.91 -0.90 6.46
N LYS A 321 28.55 0.25 7.04
CA LYS A 321 27.51 1.10 6.42
C LYS A 321 28.06 1.72 5.14
N VAL A 322 27.16 2.06 4.22
CA VAL A 322 27.54 2.71 2.96
C VAL A 322 28.18 4.09 3.14
N ASN A 323 27.84 4.80 4.21
CA ASN A 323 28.32 6.16 4.48
C ASN A 323 29.64 6.24 5.26
N LYS A 324 30.05 5.14 5.90
CA LYS A 324 31.20 5.10 6.81
C LYS A 324 32.15 3.98 6.39
N ASP A 325 33.08 4.33 5.51
CA ASP A 325 34.12 3.40 5.10
C ASP A 325 35.09 3.14 6.26
N GLY A 326 35.29 1.86 6.61
CA GLY A 326 36.24 1.43 7.64
C GLY A 326 35.71 1.37 9.08
N GLU A 327 34.48 1.83 9.36
CA GLU A 327 33.85 1.65 10.67
C GLU A 327 32.98 0.39 10.70
N ASN A 328 33.24 -0.50 11.66
CA ASN A 328 32.39 -1.67 11.87
C ASN A 328 31.03 -1.26 12.46
N VAL A 329 29.97 -1.88 11.95
CA VAL A 329 28.61 -1.66 12.42
C VAL A 329 28.35 -2.34 13.76
N SER A 330 27.31 -1.90 14.47
CA SER A 330 26.94 -2.47 15.76
C SER A 330 26.50 -3.94 15.63
N ARG A 331 26.68 -4.71 16.71
CA ARG A 331 26.20 -6.10 16.81
C ARG A 331 24.73 -6.25 16.41
N LYS A 332 23.86 -5.35 16.91
CA LYS A 332 22.43 -5.32 16.59
C LYS A 332 22.19 -5.20 15.07
N PHE A 333 22.99 -4.39 14.38
CA PHE A 333 22.90 -4.23 12.94
C PHE A 333 23.31 -5.50 12.19
N LEU A 334 24.40 -6.16 12.57
CA LEU A 334 24.84 -7.42 11.95
C LEU A 334 23.79 -8.53 12.10
N ILE A 335 23.22 -8.67 13.30
CA ILE A 335 22.16 -9.66 13.56
C ILE A 335 20.94 -9.33 12.71
N GLU A 336 20.53 -8.06 12.62
CA GLU A 336 19.39 -7.66 11.79
C GLU A 336 19.61 -8.00 10.31
N ILE A 337 20.81 -7.79 9.75
CA ILE A 337 21.13 -8.18 8.36
C ILE A 337 20.90 -9.69 8.17
N LEU A 338 21.46 -10.51 9.06
CA LEU A 338 21.36 -11.97 8.96
C LEU A 338 19.90 -12.42 9.10
N VAL A 339 19.19 -11.92 10.11
CA VAL A 339 17.79 -12.27 10.36
C VAL A 339 16.90 -11.84 9.19
N SER A 340 17.02 -10.59 8.73
CA SER A 340 16.30 -10.05 7.57
C SER A 340 16.50 -10.91 6.32
N ARG A 341 17.70 -11.46 6.11
CA ARG A 341 18.01 -12.27 4.93
C ARG A 341 17.44 -13.68 4.98
N TYR A 342 17.41 -14.29 6.17
CA TYR A 342 17.09 -15.70 6.38
C TYR A 342 15.72 -15.98 7.01
N GLU A 343 15.02 -14.97 7.50
CA GLU A 343 13.67 -15.15 8.05
C GLU A 343 12.66 -15.60 6.98
N LYS A 344 11.70 -16.43 7.38
CA LYS A 344 10.58 -16.81 6.53
C LYS A 344 9.74 -15.59 6.23
N ARG A 345 9.50 -15.37 4.94
CA ARG A 345 8.59 -14.34 4.47
C ARG A 345 7.14 -14.82 4.52
N THR A 346 6.22 -13.91 4.78
CA THR A 346 4.78 -14.10 4.55
C THR A 346 4.46 -13.93 3.06
N SER A 347 3.77 -14.90 2.46
CA SER A 347 3.27 -14.79 1.08
C SER A 347 2.39 -13.54 0.92
N GLN A 348 2.45 -12.90 -0.25
CA GLN A 348 1.58 -11.74 -0.53
C GLN A 348 0.10 -12.16 -0.50
N ILE A 349 -0.20 -13.35 -1.02
CA ILE A 349 -1.55 -13.90 -1.07
C ILE A 349 -2.07 -14.14 0.35
N ASP A 350 -1.26 -14.75 1.23
CA ASP A 350 -1.62 -14.97 2.62
C ASP A 350 -1.87 -13.65 3.37
N ALA A 351 -1.04 -12.63 3.12
CA ALA A 351 -1.19 -11.31 3.72
C ALA A 351 -2.49 -10.63 3.27
N VAL A 352 -2.86 -10.75 1.99
CA VAL A 352 -4.13 -10.23 1.45
C VAL A 352 -5.32 -11.02 2.02
N ASN A 353 -5.24 -12.35 2.08
CA ASN A 353 -6.30 -13.21 2.59
C ASN A 353 -6.58 -13.03 4.09
N ALA A 354 -5.56 -12.60 4.84
CA ALA A 354 -5.66 -12.24 6.26
C ALA A 354 -6.14 -10.79 6.49
N MET A 355 -6.24 -9.97 5.44
CA MET A 355 -6.67 -8.58 5.57
C MET A 355 -8.19 -8.49 5.76
N PRO A 356 -8.67 -7.68 6.71
CA PRO A 356 -10.09 -7.32 6.79
C PRO A 356 -10.56 -6.54 5.55
N LEU A 357 -11.76 -6.83 5.09
CA LEU A 357 -12.37 -6.17 3.93
C LEU A 357 -12.87 -4.75 4.30
N TYR A 358 -13.50 -4.63 5.46
CA TYR A 358 -14.10 -3.37 5.90
C TYR A 358 -13.10 -2.51 6.70
N PRO A 359 -13.14 -1.18 6.54
CA PRO A 359 -12.27 -0.29 7.31
C PRO A 359 -12.71 -0.23 8.79
N ASP A 360 -11.73 -0.22 9.69
CA ASP A 360 -11.95 -0.06 11.14
C ASP A 360 -11.76 1.40 11.58
N GLU A 361 -11.97 1.68 12.87
CA GLU A 361 -11.81 3.03 13.43
C GLU A 361 -10.37 3.58 13.39
N ASN A 362 -9.38 2.72 13.13
CA ASN A 362 -7.97 3.13 13.07
C ASN A 362 -7.64 3.55 11.64
N LEU A 363 -8.16 2.81 10.64
CA LEU A 363 -8.02 3.19 9.24
C LEU A 363 -8.82 4.46 8.90
N LEU A 364 -10.10 4.54 9.29
CA LEU A 364 -10.98 5.66 8.91
C LEU A 364 -10.52 7.03 9.43
N PHE A 365 -9.91 7.04 10.62
CA PHE A 365 -9.45 8.23 11.31
C PHE A 365 -7.93 8.24 11.48
N ASP A 366 -7.23 7.66 10.51
CA ASP A 366 -5.78 7.83 10.37
C ASP A 366 -5.48 9.29 9.99
N GLU A 367 -4.49 9.90 10.63
CA GLU A 367 -4.09 11.31 10.41
C GLU A 367 -3.72 11.55 8.94
N HIS A 368 -3.23 10.54 8.25
CA HIS A 368 -2.87 10.63 6.83
C HIS A 368 -4.08 10.71 5.89
N LEU A 369 -5.20 10.05 6.23
CA LEU A 369 -6.44 10.23 5.47
C LEU A 369 -7.00 11.64 5.68
N GLU A 370 -6.85 12.22 6.88
CA GLU A 370 -7.23 13.62 7.17
C GLU A 370 -6.42 14.61 6.34
N GLN A 371 -5.11 14.38 6.23
CA GLN A 371 -4.19 15.22 5.44
C GLN A 371 -4.50 15.19 3.94
N THR A 372 -5.30 14.23 3.46
CA THR A 372 -5.66 14.13 2.04
C THR A 372 -6.64 15.24 1.62
N GLU A 373 -7.48 15.76 2.53
CA GLU A 373 -8.47 16.82 2.22
C GLU A 373 -7.82 18.14 1.80
N SER A 374 -6.67 18.46 2.38
CA SER A 374 -5.90 19.69 2.16
C SER A 374 -4.56 19.44 1.47
N TYR A 375 -4.44 18.33 0.75
CA TYR A 375 -3.19 17.92 0.12
C TYR A 375 -2.74 18.92 -0.96
N THR A 376 -1.61 19.59 -0.71
CA THR A 376 -1.04 20.62 -1.58
C THR A 376 -0.03 20.08 -2.60
N GLY A 377 0.33 18.78 -2.54
CA GLY A 377 1.37 18.20 -3.39
C GLY A 377 2.80 18.36 -2.89
N ASN A 378 3.00 19.09 -1.77
CA ASN A 378 4.34 19.34 -1.21
C ASN A 378 4.86 18.18 -0.36
N GLU A 379 3.97 17.48 0.33
CA GLU A 379 4.30 16.32 1.16
C GLU A 379 4.13 15.02 0.38
N VAL A 380 4.75 13.93 0.83
CA VAL A 380 4.57 12.61 0.21
C VAL A 380 3.41 11.90 0.87
N LEU A 381 2.63 11.17 0.07
CA LEU A 381 1.61 10.27 0.56
C LEU A 381 2.11 8.82 0.45
N PRO A 382 1.98 8.00 1.52
CA PRO A 382 2.33 6.58 1.50
C PRO A 382 1.26 5.76 0.75
N LEU A 383 1.06 6.11 -0.53
CA LEU A 383 0.05 5.54 -1.39
C LEU A 383 0.70 4.86 -2.60
N PRO A 384 0.18 3.71 -3.06
CA PRO A 384 0.62 3.13 -4.30
C PRO A 384 0.36 4.08 -5.47
N LYS A 385 1.34 4.21 -6.38
CA LYS A 385 1.19 5.02 -7.60
C LYS A 385 0.72 4.16 -8.76
N LEU A 386 -0.24 4.69 -9.52
CA LEU A 386 -0.67 4.12 -10.79
C LEU A 386 0.13 4.78 -11.92
N ASN A 387 1.01 4.00 -12.53
CA ASN A 387 1.77 4.42 -13.71
C ASN A 387 1.53 3.43 -14.86
N LEU A 388 2.30 3.54 -15.95
CA LEU A 388 2.21 2.67 -17.12
C LEU A 388 2.79 1.27 -16.88
N GLN A 389 3.72 1.14 -15.93
CA GLN A 389 4.42 -0.11 -15.64
C GLN A 389 4.10 -0.62 -14.23
N PHE A 390 3.96 -1.93 -14.13
CA PHE A 390 3.77 -2.68 -12.88
C PHE A 390 4.70 -3.90 -12.93
N LEU A 391 5.12 -4.41 -11.78
CA LEU A 391 6.01 -5.57 -11.72
C LEU A 391 5.32 -6.83 -12.23
N THR A 392 4.09 -7.06 -11.77
CA THR A 392 3.26 -8.22 -12.14
C THR A 392 1.79 -7.81 -12.19
N ILE A 393 0.92 -8.72 -12.67
CA ILE A 393 -0.54 -8.51 -12.59
C ILE A 393 -0.98 -8.42 -11.12
N HIS A 394 -0.35 -9.19 -10.24
CA HIS A 394 -0.64 -9.14 -8.80
C HIS A 394 -0.33 -7.77 -8.21
N ASP A 395 0.83 -7.19 -8.55
CA ASP A 395 1.18 -5.81 -8.18
C ASP A 395 0.10 -4.82 -8.65
N TYR A 396 -0.27 -4.87 -9.94
CA TYR A 396 -1.34 -4.02 -10.48
C TYR A 396 -2.65 -4.14 -9.69
N LEU A 397 -3.13 -5.37 -9.46
CA LEU A 397 -4.37 -5.61 -8.73
C LEU A 397 -4.27 -5.11 -7.29
N LEU A 398 -3.15 -5.35 -6.60
CA LEU A 398 -2.94 -4.94 -5.23
C LEU A 398 -2.89 -3.41 -5.08
N ARG A 399 -2.26 -2.69 -6.01
CA ARG A 399 -2.29 -1.22 -6.01
C ARG A 399 -3.70 -0.67 -6.18
N ASN A 400 -4.46 -1.21 -7.15
CA ASN A 400 -5.84 -0.80 -7.37
C ASN A 400 -6.73 -1.14 -6.18
N PHE A 401 -6.58 -2.34 -5.60
CA PHE A 401 -7.29 -2.77 -4.41
C PHE A 401 -7.05 -1.81 -3.24
N ASN A 402 -5.78 -1.47 -2.95
CA ASN A 402 -5.44 -0.56 -1.87
C ASN A 402 -5.98 0.85 -2.10
N LEU A 403 -5.85 1.39 -3.32
CA LEU A 403 -6.36 2.73 -3.64
C LEU A 403 -7.88 2.80 -3.55
N PHE A 404 -8.59 1.82 -4.10
CA PHE A 404 -10.04 1.74 -4.03
C PHE A 404 -10.54 1.61 -2.59
N ARG A 405 -9.83 0.81 -1.77
CA ARG A 405 -10.13 0.64 -0.35
C ARG A 405 -9.97 1.96 0.42
N LEU A 406 -8.92 2.72 0.14
CA LEU A 406 -8.65 4.00 0.82
C LEU A 406 -9.61 5.11 0.37
N GLU A 407 -9.93 5.18 -0.92
CA GLU A 407 -10.98 6.08 -1.43
C GLU A 407 -12.34 5.75 -0.80
N SER A 408 -12.73 4.47 -0.80
CA SER A 408 -13.97 4.03 -0.19
C SER A 408 -14.01 4.34 1.31
N ALA A 409 -12.88 4.17 2.01
CA ALA A 409 -12.75 4.49 3.43
C ALA A 409 -12.96 5.99 3.68
N TYR A 410 -12.47 6.86 2.80
CA TYR A 410 -12.67 8.30 2.88
C TYR A 410 -14.16 8.67 2.74
N GLU A 411 -14.89 8.09 1.77
CA GLU A 411 -16.33 8.29 1.65
C GLU A 411 -17.08 7.79 2.91
N ILE A 412 -16.75 6.59 3.39
CA ILE A 412 -17.37 6.01 4.59
C ILE A 412 -17.13 6.90 5.81
N ARG A 413 -15.95 7.49 5.93
CA ARG A 413 -15.63 8.44 6.99
C ARG A 413 -16.55 9.65 6.92
N GLN A 414 -16.74 10.26 5.76
CA GLN A 414 -17.64 11.41 5.59
C GLN A 414 -19.09 11.06 5.96
N ASP A 415 -19.58 9.89 5.54
CA ASP A 415 -20.91 9.39 5.88
C ASP A 415 -21.08 9.19 7.40
N ILE A 416 -20.07 8.60 8.06
CA ILE A 416 -20.05 8.43 9.52
C ILE A 416 -20.03 9.79 10.22
N GLU A 417 -19.21 10.73 9.76
CA GLU A 417 -19.11 12.06 10.36
C GLU A 417 -20.45 12.82 10.28
N ASP A 418 -21.11 12.83 9.12
CA ASP A 418 -22.41 13.48 8.95
C ASP A 418 -23.48 12.79 9.82
N ALA A 419 -23.55 11.46 9.81
CA ALA A 419 -24.53 10.71 10.57
C ALA A 419 -24.39 10.91 12.09
N VAL A 420 -23.17 10.87 12.62
CA VAL A 420 -22.91 11.04 14.05
C VAL A 420 -23.17 12.48 14.50
N LYS A 421 -22.79 13.49 13.67
CA LYS A 421 -23.12 14.91 13.93
C LYS A 421 -24.63 15.11 14.03
N ARG A 422 -25.42 14.46 13.17
CA ARG A 422 -26.90 14.52 13.18
C ARG A 422 -27.55 13.78 14.33
N LEU A 423 -27.02 12.63 14.74
CA LEU A 423 -27.52 11.87 15.89
C LEU A 423 -27.35 12.61 17.22
N ALA A 424 -26.39 13.55 17.29
CA ALA A 424 -26.12 14.39 18.44
C ALA A 424 -26.06 13.58 19.76
N PRO A 425 -25.04 12.71 19.92
CA PRO A 425 -24.88 11.88 21.11
C PRO A 425 -24.61 12.74 22.34
N LYS A 426 -25.44 12.58 23.38
CA LYS A 426 -25.31 13.28 24.65
C LYS A 426 -25.07 12.30 25.80
N LEU A 427 -24.31 12.76 26.78
CA LEU A 427 -24.06 12.04 28.02
C LEU A 427 -25.11 12.45 29.05
N ILE A 428 -25.92 11.49 29.52
CA ILE A 428 -26.88 11.71 30.59
C ILE A 428 -26.23 11.42 31.96
N PHE A 429 -26.46 12.31 32.92
CA PHE A 429 -26.12 12.10 34.33
C PHE A 429 -27.39 11.77 35.14
N PRO A 430 -27.30 10.93 36.20
CA PRO A 430 -26.10 10.37 36.81
C PRO A 430 -25.58 9.05 36.20
N GLU A 431 -26.36 8.38 35.35
CA GLU A 431 -26.10 7.01 34.87
C GLU A 431 -24.92 6.89 33.88
N ARG A 432 -24.38 8.01 33.37
CA ARG A 432 -23.32 8.08 32.35
C ARG A 432 -23.63 7.24 31.11
N THR A 433 -24.90 7.25 30.70
CA THR A 433 -25.39 6.59 29.49
C THR A 433 -25.36 7.55 28.30
N THR A 434 -25.15 7.00 27.11
CA THR A 434 -25.23 7.75 25.86
C THR A 434 -26.67 7.73 25.36
N GLU A 435 -27.23 8.90 25.12
CA GLU A 435 -28.54 9.05 24.47
C GLU A 435 -28.38 9.90 23.21
N PHE A 436 -29.09 9.50 22.16
CA PHE A 436 -29.12 10.23 20.89
C PHE A 436 -30.31 11.18 20.91
N THR A 437 -30.01 12.48 20.88
CA THR A 437 -31.06 13.53 20.91
C THR A 437 -31.51 13.98 19.52
N GLY A 438 -30.67 13.73 18.51
CA GLY A 438 -30.99 13.98 17.12
C GLY A 438 -31.38 12.71 16.37
N TRP A 439 -31.58 12.86 15.06
CA TRP A 439 -31.91 11.77 14.16
C TRP A 439 -31.10 11.92 12.87
N ALA A 440 -30.73 10.78 12.27
CA ALA A 440 -30.08 10.74 10.97
C ALA A 440 -30.89 9.83 10.05
N ARG A 441 -31.00 10.19 8.76
CA ARG A 441 -31.69 9.37 7.75
C ARG A 441 -30.98 8.02 7.57
N MET A 442 -29.65 8.06 7.48
CA MET A 442 -28.81 6.89 7.21
C MET A 442 -28.33 6.15 8.47
N ALA A 443 -28.74 6.57 9.68
CA ALA A 443 -28.30 5.90 10.91
C ALA A 443 -29.41 5.73 11.97
N ILE A 444 -29.51 4.53 12.53
CA ILE A 444 -30.52 4.15 13.53
C ILE A 444 -29.85 3.52 14.77
N PRO A 445 -30.28 3.87 16.00
CA PRO A 445 -29.84 3.20 17.21
C PRO A 445 -30.21 1.71 17.24
N ILE A 446 -29.27 0.86 17.61
CA ILE A 446 -29.47 -0.57 17.76
C ILE A 446 -30.14 -0.87 19.10
N GLU A 447 -31.19 -1.69 19.11
CA GLU A 447 -31.83 -2.16 20.34
C GLU A 447 -31.12 -3.39 20.90
N THR A 448 -30.86 -4.38 20.04
CA THR A 448 -30.15 -5.61 20.39
C THR A 448 -29.19 -6.03 19.27
N PHE A 449 -28.07 -6.60 19.66
CA PHE A 449 -27.12 -7.23 18.76
C PHE A 449 -26.65 -8.53 19.41
N SER A 450 -26.69 -9.62 18.66
CA SER A 450 -26.26 -10.93 19.16
C SER A 450 -25.57 -11.73 18.07
N ILE A 451 -24.38 -12.22 18.36
CA ILE A 451 -23.68 -13.18 17.49
C ILE A 451 -24.38 -14.52 17.63
N VAL A 452 -24.91 -15.02 16.51
CA VAL A 452 -25.72 -16.23 16.45
C VAL A 452 -24.86 -17.44 16.16
N ASP A 453 -24.00 -17.32 15.15
CA ASP A 453 -23.23 -18.44 14.64
C ASP A 453 -21.78 -18.05 14.34
N VAL A 454 -20.87 -18.96 14.67
CA VAL A 454 -19.44 -18.85 14.41
C VAL A 454 -18.98 -20.24 13.97
N GLU A 455 -18.81 -20.38 12.66
CA GLU A 455 -18.36 -21.62 12.06
C GLU A 455 -16.88 -21.89 12.37
N LYS A 456 -16.50 -23.16 12.28
CA LYS A 456 -15.09 -23.55 12.48
C LYS A 456 -14.23 -23.03 11.33
N PRO A 457 -12.95 -22.70 11.60
CA PRO A 457 -11.99 -22.40 10.54
C PRO A 457 -11.86 -23.54 9.53
N ASN A 458 -11.64 -23.18 8.27
CA ASN A 458 -11.26 -24.16 7.24
C ASN A 458 -9.85 -24.69 7.50
N LEU A 459 -9.52 -25.84 6.91
CA LEU A 459 -8.17 -26.41 7.01
C LEU A 459 -7.13 -25.42 6.46
N GLY A 460 -6.13 -25.09 7.28
CA GLY A 460 -5.06 -24.15 6.93
C GLY A 460 -5.36 -22.69 7.26
N GLU A 461 -6.63 -22.33 7.49
CA GLU A 461 -7.02 -20.97 7.86
C GLU A 461 -7.06 -20.79 9.38
N LYS A 462 -6.69 -19.60 9.85
CA LYS A 462 -6.80 -19.23 11.28
C LYS A 462 -8.14 -18.56 11.62
N LYS A 463 -8.80 -17.99 10.61
CA LYS A 463 -10.08 -17.28 10.74
C LYS A 463 -11.25 -18.27 10.72
N PRO A 464 -12.37 -17.97 11.40
CA PRO A 464 -13.59 -18.76 11.24
C PRO A 464 -14.08 -18.69 9.78
N ALA A 465 -14.75 -19.75 9.30
CA ALA A 465 -15.28 -19.76 7.93
C ALA A 465 -16.41 -18.72 7.74
N LYS A 466 -17.22 -18.52 8.80
CA LYS A 466 -18.39 -17.65 8.78
C LYS A 466 -18.73 -17.14 10.17
N VAL A 467 -19.16 -15.87 10.24
CA VAL A 467 -19.63 -15.22 11.47
C VAL A 467 -20.94 -14.51 11.17
N ALA A 468 -22.02 -14.96 11.79
CA ALA A 468 -23.36 -14.38 11.63
C ALA A 468 -23.84 -13.74 12.94
N ALA A 469 -24.48 -12.57 12.81
CA ALA A 469 -25.08 -11.85 13.93
C ALA A 469 -26.49 -11.36 13.57
N ASP A 470 -27.38 -11.32 14.55
CA ASP A 470 -28.71 -10.75 14.41
C ASP A 470 -28.70 -9.35 15.05
N VAL A 471 -29.24 -8.38 14.32
CA VAL A 471 -29.34 -6.99 14.77
C VAL A 471 -30.79 -6.52 14.70
N THR A 472 -31.30 -6.04 15.84
CA THR A 472 -32.66 -5.52 15.95
C THR A 472 -32.63 -4.01 16.16
N PHE A 473 -33.46 -3.31 15.40
CA PHE A 473 -33.63 -1.85 15.48
C PHE A 473 -35.10 -1.46 15.31
N ASN A 474 -35.42 -0.24 15.73
CA ASN A 474 -36.79 0.25 15.78
C ASN A 474 -36.98 1.46 14.86
N ILE A 475 -37.90 1.32 13.91
CA ILE A 475 -38.17 2.32 12.87
C ILE A 475 -39.40 3.19 13.20
N SER A 476 -40.08 2.94 14.32
CA SER A 476 -41.36 3.60 14.65
C SER A 476 -41.25 5.12 14.86
N ARG A 477 -40.04 5.61 15.16
CA ARG A 477 -39.79 7.02 15.48
C ARG A 477 -39.56 7.89 14.23
N TYR A 478 -39.39 7.28 13.06
CA TYR A 478 -39.02 7.98 11.82
C TYR A 478 -40.24 8.23 10.92
N THR A 479 -40.09 9.12 9.94
CA THR A 479 -41.11 9.42 8.93
C THR A 479 -41.32 8.23 7.98
N PRO A 480 -42.50 8.10 7.33
CA PRO A 480 -42.79 6.99 6.42
C PRO A 480 -41.71 6.78 5.35
N SER A 481 -41.24 7.86 4.71
CA SER A 481 -40.15 7.79 3.72
C SER A 481 -38.88 7.12 4.23
N ILE A 482 -38.48 7.40 5.48
CA ILE A 482 -37.28 6.79 6.08
C ILE A 482 -37.58 5.32 6.42
N ARG A 483 -38.78 5.01 6.91
CA ARG A 483 -39.18 3.62 7.18
C ARG A 483 -39.14 2.76 5.92
N ASP A 484 -39.57 3.32 4.79
CA ASP A 484 -39.56 2.64 3.50
C ASP A 484 -38.13 2.37 3.03
N GLU A 485 -37.21 3.33 3.19
CA GLU A 485 -35.78 3.14 2.88
C GLU A 485 -35.10 2.05 3.72
N TRP A 486 -35.37 2.04 5.03
CA TRP A 486 -34.83 0.99 5.91
C TRP A 486 -35.52 -0.37 5.70
N SER A 487 -36.73 -0.37 5.16
CA SER A 487 -37.43 -1.59 4.73
C SER A 487 -37.02 -2.05 3.32
N SER A 488 -36.37 -1.18 2.54
CA SER A 488 -35.86 -1.52 1.21
C SER A 488 -34.46 -2.15 1.24
N LEU A 489 -33.88 -2.39 2.42
CA LEU A 489 -32.65 -3.17 2.54
C LEU A 489 -32.80 -4.54 1.85
N ARG A 490 -31.73 -4.99 1.20
CA ARG A 490 -31.65 -6.25 0.48
C ARG A 490 -30.46 -7.06 0.93
N GLN A 491 -30.45 -8.32 0.53
CA GLN A 491 -29.28 -9.17 0.66
C GLN A 491 -28.08 -8.50 -0.05
N HIS A 492 -26.90 -8.61 0.56
CA HIS A 492 -25.64 -8.01 0.12
C HIS A 492 -25.49 -6.50 0.35
N ASP A 493 -26.47 -5.84 0.96
CA ASP A 493 -26.30 -4.45 1.40
C ASP A 493 -25.27 -4.36 2.53
N ILE A 494 -24.42 -3.34 2.48
CA ILE A 494 -23.32 -3.13 3.45
C ILE A 494 -23.78 -2.12 4.51
N LEU A 495 -23.66 -2.53 5.78
CA LEU A 495 -23.97 -1.71 6.94
C LEU A 495 -22.74 -1.57 7.84
N PHE A 496 -22.61 -0.44 8.53
CA PHE A 496 -21.58 -0.19 9.51
C PHE A 496 -22.16 -0.14 10.93
N LEU A 497 -21.59 -0.95 11.81
CA LEU A 497 -21.86 -1.00 13.23
C LEU A 497 -20.92 -0.03 13.95
N LEU A 498 -21.48 1.04 14.52
CA LEU A 498 -20.74 2.07 15.24
C LEU A 498 -20.97 1.91 16.73
N THR A 499 -19.92 2.03 17.54
CA THR A 499 -20.02 2.14 19.01
C THR A 499 -19.66 3.54 19.47
N LEU A 500 -20.63 4.29 19.97
CA LEU A 500 -20.49 5.67 20.44
C LEU A 500 -20.59 5.72 21.97
N GLN A 501 -19.64 6.38 22.62
CA GLN A 501 -19.66 6.63 24.06
C GLN A 501 -19.50 8.13 24.30
N ALA A 502 -20.62 8.84 24.35
CA ALA A 502 -20.64 10.29 24.52
C ALA A 502 -19.75 10.74 25.68
N THR A 503 -18.97 11.78 25.43
CA THR A 503 -18.10 12.43 26.41
C THR A 503 -18.79 13.71 26.91
N LYS A 504 -18.18 14.40 27.88
CA LYS A 504 -18.67 15.72 28.31
C LYS A 504 -18.63 16.75 27.19
N GLU A 505 -17.71 16.57 26.24
CA GLU A 505 -17.49 17.49 25.12
C GLU A 505 -18.45 17.27 23.96
N SER A 506 -19.13 16.11 23.88
CA SER A 506 -20.03 15.78 22.77
C SER A 506 -21.23 16.73 22.63
N HIS A 507 -21.54 17.52 23.67
CA HIS A 507 -22.57 18.56 23.61
C HIS A 507 -22.07 19.87 22.97
N ALA A 508 -20.77 20.14 23.03
CA ALA A 508 -20.22 21.36 22.47
C ALA A 508 -20.28 21.33 20.95
N LYS A 509 -20.29 22.51 20.31
CA LYS A 509 -20.18 22.58 18.85
C LYS A 509 -18.82 21.98 18.44
N TYR A 510 -18.84 21.07 17.48
CA TYR A 510 -17.61 20.53 16.92
C TYR A 510 -16.84 21.62 16.17
N GLU A 511 -15.59 21.83 16.55
CA GLU A 511 -14.66 22.74 15.89
C GLU A 511 -13.76 21.93 14.93
N ALA A 512 -13.59 22.44 13.71
CA ALA A 512 -12.70 21.83 12.73
C ALA A 512 -11.26 21.81 13.27
N GLY A 513 -10.60 20.66 13.24
CA GLY A 513 -9.24 20.46 13.76
C GLY A 513 -9.15 19.74 15.11
N LYS A 514 -10.27 19.51 15.81
CA LYS A 514 -10.30 18.62 16.99
C LYS A 514 -10.51 17.17 16.56
N SER A 515 -9.98 16.21 17.33
CA SER A 515 -10.18 14.78 17.02
C SER A 515 -11.67 14.41 17.09
N PHE A 516 -12.24 14.06 15.94
CA PHE A 516 -13.63 13.62 15.82
C PHE A 516 -13.96 12.46 16.77
N LYS A 517 -13.05 11.49 16.87
CA LYS A 517 -13.19 10.31 17.76
C LYS A 517 -13.32 10.69 19.22
N GLN A 518 -12.48 11.62 19.70
CA GLN A 518 -12.49 12.04 21.11
C GLN A 518 -13.72 12.90 21.42
N HIS A 519 -14.09 13.79 20.51
CA HIS A 519 -15.21 14.71 20.70
C HIS A 519 -16.56 13.99 20.79
N PHE A 520 -16.88 13.11 19.83
CA PHE A 520 -18.15 12.36 19.82
C PHE A 520 -18.05 11.00 20.52
N GLY A 521 -16.87 10.60 20.97
CA GLY A 521 -16.65 9.35 21.69
C GLY A 521 -16.78 8.09 20.81
N LEU A 522 -16.41 8.16 19.54
CA LEU A 522 -16.43 7.03 18.63
C LEU A 522 -15.33 6.02 18.99
N LYS A 523 -15.75 4.82 19.44
CA LYS A 523 -14.83 3.77 19.90
C LYS A 523 -14.52 2.72 18.85
N TYR A 524 -15.53 2.20 18.18
CA TYR A 524 -15.38 1.07 17.26
C TYR A 524 -16.26 1.27 16.03
N VAL A 525 -15.71 0.87 14.87
CA VAL A 525 -16.42 0.80 13.59
C VAL A 525 -16.22 -0.58 12.99
N ARG A 526 -17.30 -1.30 12.68
CA ARG A 526 -17.25 -2.62 12.05
C ARG A 526 -18.21 -2.70 10.87
N GLY A 527 -17.73 -3.11 9.71
CA GLY A 527 -18.61 -3.39 8.57
C GLY A 527 -19.28 -4.76 8.69
N CYS A 528 -20.45 -4.87 8.12
CA CYS A 528 -21.21 -6.11 8.00
C CYS A 528 -22.06 -6.11 6.73
N GLU A 529 -22.41 -7.29 6.25
CA GLU A 529 -23.21 -7.49 5.04
C GLU A 529 -24.56 -8.12 5.41
N VAL A 530 -25.67 -7.59 4.89
CA VAL A 530 -27.00 -8.14 5.13
C VAL A 530 -27.12 -9.50 4.43
N SER A 531 -27.33 -10.56 5.20
CA SER A 531 -27.58 -11.90 4.68
C SER A 531 -29.06 -12.19 4.51
N ALA A 532 -29.88 -11.81 5.49
CA ALA A 532 -31.32 -12.02 5.43
C ALA A 532 -32.06 -11.03 6.33
N ILE A 533 -33.27 -10.69 5.94
CA ILE A 533 -34.21 -10.00 6.82
C ILE A 533 -34.98 -11.06 7.59
N LEU A 534 -35.12 -10.93 8.91
CA LEU A 534 -35.83 -11.92 9.72
C LEU A 534 -37.25 -11.44 10.02
N GLY A 535 -38.20 -12.37 9.89
CA GLY A 535 -39.58 -12.17 10.33
C GLY A 535 -39.69 -12.27 11.85
N GLN A 536 -40.90 -12.09 12.40
CA GLN A 536 -41.13 -12.24 13.84
C GLN A 536 -40.81 -13.65 14.34
N ASP A 537 -40.90 -14.65 13.46
CA ASP A 537 -40.59 -16.05 13.72
C ASP A 537 -39.08 -16.37 13.74
N GLY A 538 -38.22 -15.37 13.50
CA GLY A 538 -36.76 -15.55 13.41
C GLY A 538 -36.28 -16.30 12.16
N LYS A 539 -37.18 -16.59 11.22
CA LYS A 539 -36.90 -17.16 9.90
C LYS A 539 -36.62 -16.06 8.87
N PRO A 540 -35.76 -16.32 7.86
CA PRO A 540 -35.54 -15.38 6.77
C PRO A 540 -36.84 -15.13 5.99
N VAL A 541 -37.09 -13.86 5.70
CA VAL A 541 -38.19 -13.33 4.87
C VAL A 541 -37.79 -13.54 3.42
N ASP A 542 -38.45 -14.47 2.73
CA ASP A 542 -38.21 -14.76 1.30
C ASP A 542 -39.04 -13.84 0.40
N GLU A 543 -38.59 -13.57 -0.84
CA GLU A 543 -39.37 -12.77 -1.81
C GLU A 543 -40.72 -13.43 -2.19
N PHE A 544 -40.85 -14.73 -1.96
CA PHE A 544 -42.06 -15.54 -2.21
C PHE A 544 -42.99 -15.66 -1.01
N MET A 545 -42.87 -14.78 -0.01
CA MET A 545 -43.78 -14.78 1.12
C MET A 545 -45.25 -14.59 0.73
N ASP A 546 -46.13 -15.22 1.51
CA ASP A 546 -47.56 -14.98 1.43
C ASP A 546 -47.86 -13.48 1.60
N PRO A 547 -48.82 -12.92 0.84
CA PRO A 547 -49.15 -11.49 0.88
C PRO A 547 -49.47 -10.96 2.29
N GLU A 548 -50.07 -11.80 3.14
CA GLU A 548 -50.41 -11.47 4.53
C GLU A 548 -49.17 -11.33 5.42
N ALA A 549 -48.21 -12.25 5.32
CA ALA A 549 -46.97 -12.18 6.10
C ALA A 549 -46.08 -11.01 5.65
N LYS A 550 -46.16 -10.63 4.36
CA LYS A 550 -45.53 -9.42 3.83
C LYS A 550 -46.17 -8.15 4.38
N GLN A 551 -47.50 -8.14 4.53
CA GLN A 551 -48.25 -7.05 5.16
C GLN A 551 -47.87 -6.89 6.63
N GLU A 552 -47.88 -7.97 7.42
CA GLU A 552 -47.46 -7.96 8.83
C GLU A 552 -46.00 -7.54 9.00
N PHE A 553 -45.13 -7.98 8.10
CA PHE A 553 -43.76 -7.52 8.06
C PHE A 553 -43.72 -6.01 7.86
N LEU A 554 -44.39 -5.44 6.86
CA LEU A 554 -44.43 -3.98 6.63
C LEU A 554 -45.00 -3.20 7.83
N GLU A 555 -45.99 -3.75 8.53
CA GLU A 555 -46.61 -3.12 9.70
C GLU A 555 -45.77 -3.18 10.97
N ALA A 556 -44.85 -4.16 11.08
CA ALA A 556 -44.00 -4.30 12.25
C ALA A 556 -43.08 -3.07 12.46
N LYS A 557 -43.03 -2.60 13.71
CA LYS A 557 -42.28 -1.40 14.10
C LYS A 557 -40.82 -1.68 14.43
N THR A 558 -40.52 -2.92 14.78
CA THR A 558 -39.19 -3.43 15.03
C THR A 558 -38.77 -4.34 13.88
N ARG A 559 -37.50 -4.26 13.51
CA ARG A 559 -36.90 -5.02 12.41
C ARG A 559 -35.71 -5.77 12.96
N THR A 560 -35.59 -7.04 12.60
CA THR A 560 -34.40 -7.84 12.87
C THR A 560 -33.78 -8.26 11.55
N ILE A 561 -32.50 -8.02 11.39
CA ILE A 561 -31.72 -8.44 10.23
C ILE A 561 -30.61 -9.37 10.67
N ARG A 562 -30.34 -10.40 9.86
CA ARG A 562 -29.17 -11.26 9.98
C ARG A 562 -28.07 -10.69 9.11
N VAL A 563 -26.94 -10.38 9.72
CA VAL A 563 -25.76 -9.83 9.08
C VAL A 563 -24.57 -10.76 9.19
N MET A 564 -23.69 -10.69 8.20
CA MET A 564 -22.42 -11.38 8.12
C MET A 564 -21.33 -10.41 8.54
N LEU A 565 -20.53 -10.80 9.52
CA LEU A 565 -19.36 -10.04 9.95
C LEU A 565 -18.13 -10.54 9.23
N ASP A 566 -17.16 -9.66 9.02
CA ASP A 566 -15.86 -10.05 8.47
C ASP A 566 -15.13 -11.03 9.41
N PRO A 567 -14.85 -12.27 8.97
CA PRO A 567 -14.18 -13.27 9.80
C PRO A 567 -12.75 -12.88 10.19
N ASN A 568 -12.01 -12.18 9.32
CA ASN A 568 -10.66 -11.72 9.61
C ASN A 568 -10.68 -10.70 10.75
N GLN A 569 -11.58 -9.72 10.65
CA GLN A 569 -11.75 -8.70 11.68
C GLN A 569 -12.21 -9.30 13.01
N TYR A 570 -13.14 -10.27 12.94
CA TYR A 570 -13.62 -10.97 14.13
C TYR A 570 -12.49 -11.71 14.86
N GLN A 571 -11.65 -12.45 14.13
CA GLN A 571 -10.52 -13.15 14.72
C GLN A 571 -9.53 -12.16 15.37
N ALA A 572 -9.21 -11.06 14.68
CA ALA A 572 -8.34 -10.01 15.21
C ALA A 572 -8.89 -9.39 16.51
N ASP A 573 -10.21 -9.19 16.60
CA ASP A 573 -10.86 -8.66 17.81
C ASP A 573 -10.83 -9.65 18.98
N ILE A 574 -11.01 -10.95 18.70
CA ILE A 574 -10.88 -12.02 19.70
C ILE A 574 -9.45 -12.12 20.22
N ASP A 575 -8.46 -12.01 19.34
CA ASP A 575 -7.04 -12.04 19.71
C ASP A 575 -6.67 -10.82 20.58
N ARG A 576 -7.12 -9.62 20.18
CA ARG A 576 -6.97 -8.38 20.97
C ARG A 576 -7.65 -8.50 22.34
N PHE A 577 -8.83 -9.10 22.39
CA PHE A 577 -9.56 -9.32 23.64
C PHE A 577 -8.81 -10.29 24.57
N SER A 578 -8.34 -11.41 24.02
CA SER A 578 -7.59 -12.43 24.76
C SER A 578 -6.27 -11.88 25.32
N ALA A 579 -5.55 -11.09 24.52
CA ALA A 579 -4.30 -10.42 24.95
C ALA A 579 -4.53 -9.44 26.11
N LYS A 580 -5.63 -8.68 26.10
CA LYS A 580 -6.00 -7.77 27.19
C LYS A 580 -6.34 -8.53 28.49
N LYS A 581 -7.05 -9.66 28.37
CA LYS A 581 -7.36 -10.53 29.51
C LYS A 581 -6.09 -11.10 30.15
N GLY A 582 -5.14 -11.57 29.33
CA GLY A 582 -3.84 -12.08 29.79
C GLY A 582 -3.02 -11.05 30.59
N ARG A 583 -3.04 -9.77 30.20
CA ARG A 583 -2.37 -8.68 30.95
C ARG A 583 -3.06 -8.33 32.28
N MET A 584 -4.37 -8.50 32.39
CA MET A 584 -5.11 -8.27 33.64
C MET A 584 -4.80 -9.33 34.70
N PHE A 585 -4.53 -10.58 34.33
CA PHE A 585 -4.20 -11.64 35.30
C PHE A 585 -2.81 -11.51 35.95
N THR A 586 -1.92 -10.65 35.42
CA THR A 586 -0.60 -10.35 36.03
C THR A 586 -0.59 -9.18 37.02
N LYS A 587 -1.72 -8.51 37.27
CA LYS A 587 -1.88 -7.52 38.37
C LYS A 587 -3.09 -7.93 39.22
N ARG A 588 -2.85 -8.18 40.51
CA ARG A 588 -3.80 -8.73 41.50
C ARG A 588 -5.19 -8.04 41.53
N SER A 589 -6.17 -8.86 41.92
CA SER A 589 -7.53 -8.58 42.46
C SER A 589 -8.68 -8.24 41.50
N THR A 590 -9.45 -9.28 41.21
CA THR A 590 -10.93 -9.40 41.29
C THR A 590 -11.76 -8.15 41.00
N TYR A 591 -12.10 -7.91 39.73
CA TYR A 591 -13.39 -7.32 39.32
C TYR A 591 -13.81 -7.87 37.95
N CYS A 592 -14.94 -8.57 37.91
CA CYS A 592 -15.61 -9.01 36.68
C CYS A 592 -16.21 -7.79 35.95
N TYR A 593 -15.87 -7.55 34.69
CA TYR A 593 -16.73 -6.78 33.79
C TYR A 593 -16.67 -7.28 32.34
N ALA A 594 -17.86 -7.30 31.76
CA ALA A 594 -18.25 -8.01 30.56
C ALA A 594 -17.66 -7.46 29.27
N GLY A 595 -17.25 -8.39 28.41
CA GLY A 595 -16.95 -8.19 27.00
C GLY A 595 -16.63 -9.56 26.43
N ILE A 596 -17.50 -10.07 25.57
CA ILE A 596 -17.39 -11.37 24.87
C ILE A 596 -17.40 -12.62 25.80
N PRO A 597 -18.60 -13.21 25.98
CA PRO A 597 -18.70 -14.65 25.81
C PRO A 597 -19.86 -15.04 24.89
N LYS A 598 -19.72 -16.21 24.26
CA LYS A 598 -20.82 -16.94 23.62
C LYS A 598 -22.00 -16.99 24.60
N LYS A 599 -23.17 -16.49 24.18
CA LYS A 599 -24.44 -16.45 24.91
C LYS A 599 -24.45 -15.63 26.22
N THR A 600 -24.74 -14.33 26.14
CA THR A 600 -25.41 -13.62 27.25
C THR A 600 -26.25 -12.44 26.76
N THR A 601 -27.57 -12.56 26.89
CA THR A 601 -28.55 -11.47 26.83
C THR A 601 -28.39 -10.56 28.04
N SER A 602 -27.77 -9.39 27.90
CA SER A 602 -27.87 -8.31 28.89
C SER A 602 -28.34 -7.02 28.20
N ARG A 603 -29.55 -6.57 28.57
CA ARG A 603 -30.27 -5.43 27.97
C ARG A 603 -29.62 -4.05 28.23
N GLY A 604 -28.48 -3.98 28.92
CA GLY A 604 -27.89 -2.72 29.42
C GLY A 604 -26.76 -2.11 28.59
N SER A 605 -26.13 -2.85 27.67
CA SER A 605 -24.93 -2.37 26.95
C SER A 605 -25.18 -1.87 25.51
N TRP A 606 -26.39 -2.11 24.98
CA TRP A 606 -26.67 -1.96 23.54
C TRP A 606 -27.17 -0.57 23.12
N ARG A 607 -27.56 0.29 24.06
CA ARG A 607 -27.98 1.70 23.81
C ARG A 607 -26.88 2.61 23.24
N ARG A 608 -25.69 2.08 22.99
CA ARG A 608 -24.48 2.80 22.55
C ARG A 608 -24.12 2.51 21.10
N CYS A 609 -24.83 1.59 20.45
CA CYS A 609 -24.51 1.15 19.12
C CYS A 609 -25.48 1.71 18.08
N VAL A 610 -24.98 2.06 16.91
CA VAL A 610 -25.74 2.62 15.81
C VAL A 610 -25.43 1.80 14.56
N ILE A 611 -26.46 1.42 13.81
CA ILE A 611 -26.27 0.92 12.45
C ILE A 611 -26.32 2.13 11.53
N LEU A 612 -25.29 2.27 10.70
CA LEU A 612 -25.25 3.16 9.56
C LEU A 612 -25.46 2.33 8.30
N CYS A 613 -26.45 2.69 7.48
CA CYS A 613 -26.60 2.12 6.14
C CYS A 613 -25.78 2.95 5.16
N LYS A 614 -24.89 2.30 4.39
CA LYS A 614 -24.32 2.95 3.20
C LYS A 614 -25.31 2.71 2.07
N ALA A 615 -25.93 3.77 1.55
CA ALA A 615 -26.79 3.64 0.38
C ALA A 615 -25.94 3.09 -0.79
N SER A 616 -26.31 1.91 -1.27
CA SER A 616 -25.87 1.42 -2.58
C SER A 616 -26.16 2.48 -3.65
N TRP A 617 -25.20 2.68 -4.56
CA TRP A 617 -25.29 3.58 -5.71
C TRP A 617 -26.62 3.40 -6.47
N SER A 618 -27.53 4.36 -6.34
CA SER A 618 -28.63 4.58 -7.28
C SER A 618 -28.75 6.07 -7.60
N CYS A 619 -27.77 6.64 -8.30
CA CYS A 619 -27.91 7.96 -8.94
C CYS A 619 -26.90 8.15 -10.09
N LEU A 620 -27.11 7.40 -11.18
CA LEU A 620 -26.64 7.77 -12.52
C LEU A 620 -27.68 7.35 -13.58
N THR A 621 -28.94 7.71 -13.33
CA THR A 621 -29.98 7.81 -14.36
C THR A 621 -30.83 9.04 -14.08
N GLY A 622 -30.19 10.21 -14.21
CA GLY A 622 -30.85 11.50 -14.30
C GLY A 622 -30.60 12.09 -15.68
N CYS A 623 -31.14 11.47 -16.73
CA CYS A 623 -31.37 12.18 -17.98
C CYS A 623 -32.86 12.52 -18.00
N THR A 624 -33.10 13.81 -17.79
CA THR A 624 -34.35 14.55 -17.94
C THR A 624 -35.35 13.92 -18.90
N THR A 625 -36.53 13.60 -18.38
CA THR A 625 -37.77 13.55 -19.14
C THR A 625 -38.05 14.94 -19.71
N SER A 626 -37.98 15.08 -21.03
CA SER A 626 -38.75 16.08 -21.77
C SER A 626 -39.42 15.37 -22.94
N SER A 627 -40.75 15.31 -22.87
CA SER A 627 -41.79 15.17 -23.90
C SER A 627 -41.35 14.82 -25.32
N TRP A 628 -42.09 13.96 -26.00
CA TRP A 628 -42.83 14.24 -27.26
C TRP A 628 -43.41 12.91 -27.78
N ASP A 629 -44.72 12.79 -27.60
CA ASP A 629 -45.76 12.21 -28.46
C ASP A 629 -45.71 10.78 -29.03
N THR A 630 -46.90 10.20 -28.89
CA THR A 630 -47.54 9.07 -29.58
C THR A 630 -47.15 8.86 -31.03
N GLU A 631 -46.88 7.61 -31.43
CA GLU A 631 -47.64 6.89 -32.48
C GLU A 631 -47.08 5.46 -32.74
N THR A 632 -47.98 4.49 -32.54
CA THR A 632 -48.28 3.29 -33.36
C THR A 632 -47.20 2.40 -34.02
N LEU A 633 -47.35 1.10 -33.70
CA LEU A 633 -47.40 -0.08 -34.59
C LEU A 633 -46.12 -0.89 -34.94
N ALA A 634 -46.18 -2.14 -34.46
CA ALA A 634 -45.93 -3.41 -35.16
C ALA A 634 -44.49 -3.96 -35.31
N ALA A 635 -44.30 -5.13 -34.68
CA ALA A 635 -43.32 -6.15 -35.03
C ALA A 635 -43.59 -6.71 -36.46
N PRO A 636 -42.69 -7.46 -37.15
CA PRO A 636 -42.22 -8.75 -36.63
C PRO A 636 -40.86 -9.33 -37.14
N THR A 637 -40.48 -10.44 -36.49
CA THR A 637 -39.86 -11.69 -37.00
C THR A 637 -38.37 -11.80 -37.37
N ILE A 638 -37.76 -12.80 -36.73
CA ILE A 638 -36.52 -13.54 -36.99
C ILE A 638 -36.69 -14.41 -38.26
N PRO A 639 -35.62 -14.81 -38.99
CA PRO A 639 -35.19 -16.21 -38.87
C PRO A 639 -33.67 -16.50 -39.04
N THR A 640 -33.17 -17.40 -38.19
CA THR A 640 -32.26 -18.57 -38.40
C THR A 640 -30.96 -18.51 -39.23
N CYS A 641 -29.88 -19.05 -38.62
CA CYS A 641 -28.62 -19.50 -39.27
C CYS A 641 -28.81 -20.72 -40.20
N PRO A 642 -27.84 -20.99 -41.10
CA PRO A 642 -26.88 -22.09 -40.84
C PRO A 642 -25.43 -21.82 -41.30
N THR A 643 -24.53 -22.68 -40.81
CA THR A 643 -23.04 -22.72 -40.94
C THR A 643 -22.54 -23.37 -42.27
N PRO A 644 -21.23 -23.71 -42.44
CA PRO A 644 -20.20 -23.03 -43.27
C PRO A 644 -19.76 -23.87 -44.52
N PRO A 645 -18.76 -23.43 -45.33
CA PRO A 645 -17.40 -24.01 -45.19
C PRO A 645 -16.20 -23.07 -45.53
N ASN A 646 -15.03 -23.48 -45.04
CA ASN A 646 -13.64 -23.04 -45.36
C ASN A 646 -13.24 -23.29 -46.84
N PRO A 647 -11.98 -23.06 -47.27
CA PRO A 647 -11.07 -21.90 -47.17
C PRO A 647 -10.53 -21.54 -48.59
N LEU A 648 -9.64 -20.54 -48.77
CA LEU A 648 -8.53 -20.50 -49.76
C LEU A 648 -7.96 -19.07 -49.96
N ILE A 649 -6.66 -18.93 -49.68
CA ILE A 649 -5.57 -18.30 -50.47
C ILE A 649 -5.88 -17.02 -51.27
N SER A 650 -5.17 -15.92 -50.98
CA SER A 650 -4.13 -15.36 -51.89
C SER A 650 -3.55 -14.03 -51.42
N GLU A 651 -2.25 -13.88 -51.67
CA GLU A 651 -1.36 -12.74 -51.52
C GLU A 651 -1.85 -11.44 -52.23
N THR A 652 -1.44 -10.26 -51.76
CA THR A 652 -0.53 -9.32 -52.48
C THR A 652 -0.39 -7.95 -51.80
N ARG A 653 0.66 -7.25 -52.24
CA ARG A 653 1.44 -6.16 -51.64
C ARG A 653 0.82 -4.74 -51.69
N SER A 654 1.30 -3.92 -50.74
CA SER A 654 1.75 -2.51 -50.81
C SER A 654 0.86 -1.40 -51.38
N SER A 655 0.58 -0.36 -50.58
CA SER A 655 1.03 1.04 -50.83
C SER A 655 0.47 2.05 -49.80
N THR A 656 1.38 2.75 -49.10
CA THR A 656 1.40 4.19 -48.71
C THR A 656 0.10 4.99 -48.39
N MET A 657 -0.03 5.37 -47.09
CA MET A 657 -0.43 6.65 -46.41
C MET A 657 -1.48 7.61 -47.02
N PRO A 658 -2.32 8.35 -46.22
CA PRO A 658 -1.95 9.04 -44.96
C PRO A 658 -2.93 8.95 -43.77
N MET A 659 -2.39 9.19 -42.56
CA MET A 659 -3.17 9.33 -41.32
C MET A 659 -3.77 10.73 -41.19
N SER A 660 -5.09 10.81 -40.95
CA SER A 660 -5.72 11.98 -40.34
C SER A 660 -6.69 11.56 -39.23
N LYS A 661 -6.43 12.14 -38.06
CA LYS A 661 -7.29 12.51 -36.92
C LYS A 661 -8.64 11.79 -36.74
N SER A 662 -8.75 10.99 -35.67
CA SER A 662 -9.85 11.02 -34.69
C SER A 662 -9.63 9.96 -33.60
N ARG A 663 -9.05 10.35 -32.46
CA ARG A 663 -8.97 9.55 -31.23
C ARG A 663 -9.91 10.16 -30.19
N SER A 664 -11.13 9.66 -30.09
CA SER A 664 -11.97 9.85 -28.89
C SER A 664 -13.24 9.00 -28.91
N ARG A 665 -13.16 7.66 -28.98
CA ARG A 665 -14.26 6.75 -28.56
C ARG A 665 -13.86 5.27 -28.65
N THR A 666 -12.92 4.83 -27.82
CA THR A 666 -12.66 3.37 -27.68
C THR A 666 -12.06 2.98 -26.32
N ARG A 667 -12.48 3.66 -25.23
CA ARG A 667 -12.11 3.27 -23.85
C ARG A 667 -13.29 2.93 -22.92
N ARG A 668 -14.54 2.99 -23.40
CA ARG A 668 -15.74 2.64 -22.59
C ARG A 668 -16.42 1.32 -22.95
N LEU A 669 -15.99 0.65 -24.03
CA LEU A 669 -16.66 -0.57 -24.53
C LEU A 669 -15.92 -1.88 -24.22
N PHE A 670 -14.72 -1.83 -23.62
CA PHE A 670 -13.96 -3.04 -23.27
C PHE A 670 -14.12 -3.47 -21.80
N LEU A 671 -14.49 -2.54 -20.90
CA LEU A 671 -14.71 -2.80 -19.46
C LEU A 671 -16.07 -3.45 -19.15
N ARG A 672 -17.03 -3.46 -20.09
CA ARG A 672 -18.34 -4.13 -19.91
C ARG A 672 -18.32 -5.63 -20.23
N ARG A 673 -17.25 -6.16 -20.84
CA ARG A 673 -17.18 -7.57 -21.26
C ARG A 673 -16.39 -8.48 -20.30
N ILE A 674 -15.65 -7.94 -19.34
CA ILE A 674 -14.89 -8.74 -18.37
C ILE A 674 -15.73 -9.09 -17.12
N SER A 675 -16.77 -8.31 -16.82
CA SER A 675 -17.68 -8.59 -15.69
C SER A 675 -18.68 -9.74 -15.93
N LEU A 676 -18.68 -10.34 -17.12
CA LEU A 676 -19.61 -11.42 -17.51
C LEU A 676 -18.92 -12.76 -17.83
N SER A 677 -17.58 -12.85 -17.68
CA SER A 677 -16.83 -14.08 -18.01
C SER A 677 -16.20 -14.79 -16.80
N LEU A 678 -16.41 -14.30 -15.58
CA LEU A 678 -15.89 -14.91 -14.34
C LEU A 678 -16.97 -15.68 -13.53
N CYS A 679 -18.18 -15.86 -14.09
CA CYS A 679 -19.28 -16.60 -13.45
C CYS A 679 -19.68 -17.91 -14.15
N LEU A 680 -18.92 -18.40 -15.13
CA LEU A 680 -19.22 -19.66 -15.80
C LEU A 680 -17.93 -20.47 -16.01
N HIS A 681 -17.49 -21.17 -14.96
CA HIS A 681 -16.79 -22.46 -15.07
C HIS A 681 -16.73 -23.12 -13.67
N HIS A 682 -17.88 -23.66 -13.27
CA HIS A 682 -17.97 -24.79 -12.34
C HIS A 682 -19.19 -25.63 -12.75
N THR A 683 -18.93 -26.58 -13.64
CA THR A 683 -19.63 -27.87 -13.77
C THR A 683 -18.58 -28.90 -14.08
#